data_AF-A0A1B6CC80-F1
#
_entry.id   AF-A0A1B6CC80-F1
#
_cell.length_a   1.000
_cell.length_b   1.000
_cell.length_c   1.000
_cell.angle_alpha   90.00
_cell.angle_beta   90.00
_cell.angle_gamma   90.00
#
_symmetry.space_group_name_H-M   'P 1'
#
loop_
_entity.id
_entity.type
_entity.pdbx_description
1 polymer ?
#
loop_
_entity_poly.entity_id
_entity_poly.type
_entity_poly.pdbx_seq_one_letter_code
_entity_poly.pdbx_strand_id
1 'polypeptide(L)'
;MDSQRVSLSRSTRSNADDLTREDIPQLYNRLEQVAAQVKKKSRAVGKTGQSCSHFSNWSVLRPHMSRDFINYSVITSPSIYPIPYDSQESILIDDLLSCMEGFQGKYITVQALQNEHEPLGFSICETIKPSLRQLVLQILPLASGYSIITHFIEENSQLSAGRVNQALAAALNGLLKDYIAFVAQLESQHRLQKLNLHKMWFLLQSTMFVMQTLTKIVTTINDVQAKGAQTLTLLHEETLCCVASPEAQKLCLSLTQAATVPYFKSLQQWLHKGIVFDPFGEFMIEDNVSMEKDMNKVTGLYSDEYWTHRYKIKRDNVPVFLEDVQEYILRTGKYLNVVRQCSENYNVSELKINQLIYTKKREEYLSIIDKAYRDSSDKLLRLLLTNYDIINRIKSLKRYFLMQQGDFIVQLLDLCEEELEKDIENIAPTRLQTLLELALRTSCGKFDPYKEDVHLTILRQNNTYQIYKIQSIGKDTVDEYMQGESQQSKTGLEGFAFQVKSKWPLSLLFNEKVIGCYQMLFRHLLYCKHVDRRLCRVWICDKAVKILPRKEASGYLNAFSLRQRMLFCVQNLEYYMMEEAIEPNWIRFTQRIADVKNIDDLLTEHWNFLEQCMKDCMFYNHKLIRTIKKILATCIEFCDFIQSCDGNYGQDFSEENQSFEQNISRLDRTFKDQLVILLRSITCLGRDESVEKLCNILYREDFNNYYSDYLNDDDRLPSEVDSKSNIE
;
A
#
# COMPACT_ATOMS: atom_id res chain seq x y z
N MET A 1 -37.80 -18.49 -18.71
CA MET A 1 -38.21 -19.78 -19.31
C MET A 1 -38.43 -19.55 -20.79
N ASP A 2 -37.91 -20.49 -21.58
CA ASP A 2 -38.15 -20.79 -23.02
C ASP A 2 -37.77 -19.69 -24.03
N SER A 3 -36.60 -19.72 -24.69
CA SER A 3 -35.96 -20.71 -25.58
C SER A 3 -36.60 -20.79 -26.97
N GLN A 4 -35.86 -20.35 -28.00
CA GLN A 4 -35.86 -20.85 -29.39
C GLN A 4 -34.67 -20.21 -30.14
N ARG A 5 -33.52 -20.91 -30.15
CA ARG A 5 -32.96 -21.70 -31.28
C ARG A 5 -32.49 -20.85 -32.48
N VAL A 6 -31.20 -20.52 -32.45
CA VAL A 6 -30.41 -20.14 -33.61
C VAL A 6 -30.01 -21.40 -34.37
N SER A 7 -30.50 -21.57 -35.59
CA SER A 7 -30.02 -22.56 -36.56
C SER A 7 -29.18 -21.85 -37.63
N LEU A 8 -27.85 -21.93 -37.50
CA LEU A 8 -26.92 -21.56 -38.57
C LEU A 8 -26.58 -22.83 -39.37
N SER A 9 -27.27 -23.04 -40.48
CA SER A 9 -26.87 -24.01 -41.50
C SER A 9 -25.85 -23.39 -42.46
N ARG A 10 -24.74 -24.11 -42.67
CA ARG A 10 -23.72 -23.86 -43.68
C ARG A 10 -24.26 -24.13 -45.09
N SER A 11 -24.04 -23.21 -46.02
CA SER A 11 -23.55 -23.39 -47.40
C SER A 11 -23.96 -22.15 -48.20
N THR A 12 -23.04 -21.40 -48.79
CA THR A 12 -22.54 -21.71 -50.14
C THR A 12 -21.29 -20.89 -50.43
N ARG A 13 -20.30 -21.53 -51.06
CA ARG A 13 -19.21 -20.89 -51.78
C ARG A 13 -19.74 -20.33 -53.11
N SER A 14 -18.93 -19.45 -53.69
CA SER A 14 -18.96 -18.85 -55.03
C SER A 14 -20.00 -17.75 -55.27
N ASN A 15 -19.53 -16.50 -55.28
CA ASN A 15 -19.51 -15.66 -56.48
C ASN A 15 -18.53 -14.50 -56.22
N ALA A 16 -17.37 -14.56 -56.88
CA ALA A 16 -16.63 -13.35 -57.25
C ALA A 16 -17.37 -12.72 -58.46
N ASP A 17 -17.19 -11.41 -58.66
CA ASP A 17 -17.83 -10.50 -59.64
C ASP A 17 -18.94 -9.65 -58.98
N ASP A 18 -18.99 -8.32 -58.97
CA ASP A 18 -18.20 -7.24 -59.58
C ASP A 18 -18.17 -6.07 -58.58
N LEU A 19 -17.00 -5.54 -58.21
CA LEU A 19 -16.89 -4.29 -57.45
C LEU A 19 -17.05 -3.10 -58.41
N THR A 20 -18.18 -2.40 -58.32
CA THR A 20 -18.38 -1.18 -59.11
C THR A 20 -17.60 -0.01 -58.51
N ARG A 21 -17.17 0.96 -59.34
CA ARG A 21 -16.37 2.13 -58.90
C ARG A 21 -17.08 2.99 -57.82
N GLU A 22 -18.40 2.83 -57.67
CA GLU A 22 -19.22 3.53 -56.68
C GLU A 22 -19.15 2.89 -55.27
N ASP A 23 -18.67 1.65 -55.14
CA ASP A 23 -18.54 0.93 -53.85
C ASP A 23 -17.22 1.23 -53.12
N ILE A 24 -16.24 1.80 -53.83
CA ILE A 24 -14.89 2.10 -53.33
C ILE A 24 -14.90 3.12 -52.16
N PRO A 25 -15.69 4.22 -52.20
CA PRO A 25 -15.76 5.16 -51.08
C PRO A 25 -16.41 4.56 -49.83
N GLN A 26 -17.39 3.66 -50.00
CA GLN A 26 -18.08 3.01 -48.88
C GLN A 26 -17.19 1.97 -48.20
N LEU A 27 -16.36 1.26 -48.97
CA LEU A 27 -15.32 0.37 -48.45
C LEU A 27 -14.21 1.14 -47.74
N TYR A 28 -13.82 2.31 -48.26
CA TYR A 28 -12.85 3.18 -47.60
C TYR A 28 -13.36 3.66 -46.23
N ASN A 29 -14.61 4.13 -46.15
CA ASN A 29 -15.22 4.55 -44.90
C ASN A 29 -15.39 3.39 -43.89
N ARG A 30 -15.73 2.18 -44.36
CA ARG A 30 -15.79 0.99 -43.50
C ARG A 30 -14.39 0.57 -43.01
N LEU A 31 -13.37 0.63 -43.86
CA LEU A 31 -11.98 0.38 -43.47
C LEU A 31 -11.48 1.43 -42.49
N GLU A 32 -11.88 2.69 -42.62
CA GLU A 32 -11.50 3.76 -41.71
C GLU A 32 -12.18 3.62 -40.35
N GLN A 33 -13.45 3.21 -40.32
CA GLN A 33 -14.17 2.87 -39.08
C GLN A 33 -13.59 1.64 -38.38
N VAL A 34 -13.21 0.61 -39.14
CA VAL A 34 -12.52 -0.58 -38.61
C VAL A 34 -11.12 -0.22 -38.12
N ALA A 35 -10.37 0.61 -38.85
CA ALA A 35 -9.06 1.11 -38.43
C ALA A 35 -9.15 2.01 -37.18
N ALA A 36 -10.23 2.79 -37.03
CA ALA A 36 -10.49 3.58 -35.83
C ALA A 36 -10.86 2.69 -34.62
N GLN A 37 -11.61 1.61 -34.82
CA GLN A 37 -11.90 0.61 -33.79
C GLN A 37 -10.65 -0.18 -33.39
N VAL A 38 -9.78 -0.54 -34.36
CA VAL A 38 -8.48 -1.18 -34.11
C VAL A 38 -7.53 -0.24 -33.39
N LYS A 39 -7.50 1.06 -33.73
CA LYS A 39 -6.73 2.09 -33.00
C LYS A 39 -7.27 2.35 -31.58
N LYS A 40 -8.59 2.22 -31.35
CA LYS A 40 -9.18 2.26 -30.00
C LYS A 40 -8.79 1.04 -29.17
N LYS A 41 -8.78 -0.17 -29.76
CA LYS A 41 -8.27 -1.39 -29.10
C LYS A 41 -6.75 -1.35 -28.86
N SER A 42 -5.96 -0.77 -29.77
CA SER A 42 -4.51 -0.64 -29.60
C SER A 42 -4.09 0.42 -28.59
N ARG A 43 -4.98 1.34 -28.19
CA ARG A 43 -4.74 2.33 -27.14
C ARG A 43 -5.04 1.80 -25.72
N ALA A 44 -5.78 0.70 -25.59
CA ALA A 44 -6.05 0.04 -24.31
C ALA A 44 -4.95 -0.95 -23.88
N VAL A 45 -3.98 -1.25 -24.75
CA VAL A 45 -2.83 -2.09 -24.44
C VAL A 45 -1.59 -1.20 -24.37
N GLY A 46 -1.29 -0.74 -23.16
CA GLY A 46 -0.10 0.03 -22.84
C GLY A 46 1.17 -0.71 -23.24
N LYS A 47 1.92 -0.10 -24.16
CA LYS A 47 3.25 -0.51 -24.59
C LYS A 47 4.27 -0.33 -23.47
N THR A 48 4.66 -1.42 -22.83
CA THR A 48 6.06 -1.81 -22.51
C THR A 48 6.05 -3.29 -22.14
N GLY A 49 6.23 -4.11 -23.15
CA GLY A 49 6.09 -5.56 -23.09
C GLY A 49 5.49 -5.96 -24.42
N GLN A 50 6.29 -6.59 -25.28
CA GLN A 50 5.77 -7.23 -26.48
C GLN A 50 4.56 -8.05 -26.06
N SER A 51 3.40 -7.77 -26.65
CA SER A 51 2.20 -8.57 -26.47
C SER A 51 2.63 -10.04 -26.58
N CYS A 52 2.53 -10.81 -25.50
CA CYS A 52 2.78 -12.24 -25.55
C CYS A 52 1.95 -12.77 -26.71
N SER A 53 2.65 -13.20 -27.76
CA SER A 53 2.05 -13.70 -28.98
C SER A 53 1.18 -14.87 -28.59
N HIS A 54 -0.14 -14.67 -28.62
CA HIS A 54 -1.10 -15.77 -28.60
C HIS A 54 -0.81 -16.64 -29.81
N PHE A 55 0.02 -17.67 -29.62
CA PHE A 55 0.17 -18.73 -30.58
C PHE A 55 -1.11 -19.56 -30.55
N SER A 56 -1.64 -19.87 -31.73
CA SER A 56 -2.75 -20.81 -31.87
C SER A 56 -2.39 -22.15 -31.23
N ASN A 57 -3.31 -22.76 -30.47
CA ASN A 57 -3.11 -24.09 -29.87
C ASN A 57 -2.68 -25.09 -30.96
N TRP A 58 -1.40 -25.44 -30.98
CA TRP A 58 -0.82 -26.30 -32.00
C TRP A 58 -1.36 -27.73 -31.91
N SER A 59 -1.79 -28.16 -30.72
CA SER A 59 -2.43 -29.45 -30.46
C SER A 59 -3.67 -29.66 -31.34
N VAL A 60 -4.49 -28.62 -31.50
CA VAL A 60 -5.69 -28.64 -32.35
C VAL A 60 -5.34 -28.65 -33.85
N LEU A 61 -4.24 -27.99 -34.23
CA LEU A 61 -3.81 -27.85 -35.63
C LEU A 61 -2.98 -29.04 -36.13
N ARG A 62 -2.34 -29.78 -35.21
CA ARG A 62 -1.40 -30.87 -35.48
C ARG A 62 -1.52 -31.98 -34.42
N PRO A 63 -2.60 -32.78 -34.46
CA PRO A 63 -2.80 -33.87 -33.50
C PRO A 63 -1.70 -34.95 -33.59
N HIS A 64 -1.07 -35.14 -34.75
CA HIS A 64 0.02 -36.12 -34.94
C HIS A 64 1.37 -35.70 -34.33
N MET A 65 1.47 -34.50 -33.77
CA MET A 65 2.66 -34.06 -33.05
C MET A 65 2.57 -34.35 -31.55
N SER A 66 1.39 -34.73 -31.03
CA SER A 66 1.29 -35.15 -29.63
C SER A 66 1.91 -36.54 -29.45
N ARG A 67 2.40 -36.80 -28.24
CA ARG A 67 2.87 -38.13 -27.82
C ARG A 67 1.74 -38.97 -27.20
N ASP A 68 0.52 -38.45 -27.25
CA ASP A 68 -0.65 -39.04 -26.63
C ASP A 68 -1.47 -39.88 -27.62
N PHE A 69 -2.45 -40.64 -27.10
CA PHE A 69 -3.31 -41.49 -27.91
C PHE A 69 -4.10 -40.67 -28.94
N ILE A 70 -3.80 -40.90 -30.21
CA ILE A 70 -4.59 -40.34 -31.31
C ILE A 70 -5.78 -41.27 -31.53
N ASN A 71 -7.00 -40.73 -31.48
CA ASN A 71 -8.22 -41.47 -31.81
C ASN A 71 -8.19 -41.89 -33.29
N TYR A 72 -7.69 -43.08 -33.56
CA TYR A 72 -7.99 -43.75 -34.81
C TYR A 72 -9.45 -44.20 -34.78
N SER A 73 -10.13 -44.04 -35.91
CA SER A 73 -11.38 -44.75 -36.15
C SER A 73 -11.07 -46.24 -36.11
N VAL A 74 -11.62 -46.91 -35.10
CA VAL A 74 -11.82 -48.36 -34.90
C VAL A 74 -11.04 -49.23 -35.90
N ILE A 75 -9.82 -49.63 -35.53
CA ILE A 75 -9.23 -50.83 -36.13
C ILE A 75 -10.01 -52.00 -35.53
N THR A 76 -10.80 -52.68 -36.35
CA THR A 76 -11.47 -53.95 -36.01
C THR A 76 -10.50 -54.86 -35.28
N SER A 77 -10.80 -55.18 -34.02
CA SER A 77 -10.01 -56.11 -33.21
C SER A 77 -10.00 -57.48 -33.90
N PRO A 78 -8.83 -58.02 -34.28
CA PRO A 78 -8.78 -59.32 -34.92
C PRO A 78 -9.21 -60.40 -33.90
N SER A 79 -10.08 -61.31 -34.34
CA SER A 79 -10.50 -62.46 -33.52
C SER A 79 -9.32 -63.37 -33.22
N ILE A 80 -8.93 -63.48 -31.94
CA ILE A 80 -7.86 -64.38 -31.47
C ILE A 80 -8.46 -65.77 -31.24
N TYR A 81 -8.66 -66.55 -32.30
CA TYR A 81 -8.89 -67.99 -32.15
C TYR A 81 -8.23 -68.75 -33.31
N PRO A 82 -7.42 -69.81 -33.07
CA PRO A 82 -6.99 -70.42 -31.80
C PRO A 82 -5.47 -70.23 -31.56
N ILE A 83 -5.08 -69.34 -30.65
CA ILE A 83 -3.67 -69.13 -30.28
C ILE A 83 -3.37 -69.76 -28.89
N PRO A 84 -2.24 -70.48 -28.70
CA PRO A 84 -1.82 -71.04 -27.40
C PRO A 84 -1.63 -69.99 -26.29
N TYR A 85 -1.69 -70.42 -25.03
CA TYR A 85 -1.61 -69.55 -23.84
C TYR A 85 -0.35 -68.67 -23.80
N ASP A 86 0.83 -69.25 -24.06
CA ASP A 86 2.10 -68.52 -24.03
C ASP A 86 2.21 -67.48 -25.16
N SER A 87 1.60 -67.79 -26.31
CA SER A 87 1.51 -66.86 -27.43
C SER A 87 0.48 -65.75 -27.18
N GLN A 88 -0.62 -66.04 -26.48
CA GLN A 88 -1.56 -65.01 -26.01
C GLN A 88 -0.90 -64.06 -25.01
N GLU A 89 -0.10 -64.59 -24.07
CA GLU A 89 0.64 -63.77 -23.11
C GLU A 89 1.67 -62.87 -23.79
N SER A 90 2.44 -63.40 -24.75
CA SER A 90 3.42 -62.61 -25.52
C SER A 90 2.76 -61.48 -26.32
N ILE A 91 1.66 -61.78 -27.02
CA ILE A 91 0.91 -60.79 -27.81
C ILE A 91 0.33 -59.68 -26.91
N LEU A 92 -0.14 -60.03 -25.72
CA LEU A 92 -0.66 -59.05 -24.77
C LEU A 92 0.45 -58.17 -24.17
N ILE A 93 1.64 -58.70 -23.97
CA ILE A 93 2.79 -57.92 -23.51
C ILE A 93 3.21 -56.90 -24.58
N ASP A 94 3.28 -57.29 -25.85
CA ASP A 94 3.58 -56.36 -26.96
C ASP A 94 2.56 -55.23 -27.08
N ASP A 95 1.27 -55.57 -26.98
CA ASP A 95 0.18 -54.58 -27.01
C ASP A 95 0.21 -53.67 -25.78
N LEU A 96 0.52 -54.22 -24.60
CA LEU A 96 0.59 -53.47 -23.37
C LEU A 96 1.80 -52.52 -23.33
N LEU A 97 2.95 -52.94 -23.85
CA LEU A 97 4.11 -52.06 -24.06
C LEU A 97 3.78 -50.92 -25.04
N SER A 98 3.04 -51.23 -26.12
CA SER A 98 2.57 -50.20 -27.06
C SER A 98 1.62 -49.20 -26.40
N CYS A 99 0.69 -49.67 -25.56
CA CYS A 99 -0.18 -48.79 -24.76
C CYS A 99 0.59 -47.97 -23.72
N MET A 100 1.65 -48.51 -23.15
CA MET A 100 2.50 -47.79 -22.19
C MET A 100 3.29 -46.63 -22.82
N GLU A 101 3.53 -46.66 -24.14
CA GLU A 101 4.17 -45.57 -24.89
C GLU A 101 3.18 -44.53 -25.45
N GLY A 102 1.87 -44.76 -25.31
CA GLY A 102 0.82 -43.87 -25.84
C GLY A 102 0.24 -44.27 -27.19
N PHE A 103 0.54 -45.49 -27.68
CA PHE A 103 -0.02 -46.01 -28.92
C PHE A 103 -1.20 -46.96 -28.66
N GLN A 104 -2.22 -46.91 -29.53
CA GLN A 104 -3.32 -47.87 -29.47
C GLN A 104 -2.83 -49.29 -29.82
N GLY A 105 -3.12 -50.26 -28.96
CA GLY A 105 -2.84 -51.68 -29.21
C GLY A 105 -3.85 -52.30 -30.18
N LYS A 106 -3.57 -53.53 -30.64
CA LYS A 106 -4.48 -54.26 -31.55
C LYS A 106 -5.65 -54.91 -30.81
N TYR A 107 -5.43 -55.29 -29.54
CA TYR A 107 -6.37 -55.99 -28.67
C TYR A 107 -6.82 -55.12 -27.48
N ILE A 108 -6.04 -54.10 -27.13
CA ILE A 108 -6.36 -53.08 -26.14
C ILE A 108 -6.72 -51.80 -26.88
N THR A 109 -8.00 -51.43 -26.82
CA THR A 109 -8.53 -50.24 -27.48
C THR A 109 -8.87 -49.17 -26.45
N VAL A 110 -8.63 -47.91 -26.81
CA VAL A 110 -8.93 -46.75 -25.99
C VAL A 110 -10.37 -46.33 -26.22
N GLN A 111 -11.13 -46.12 -25.14
CA GLN A 111 -12.45 -45.53 -25.22
C GLN A 111 -12.31 -44.01 -25.38
N ALA A 112 -12.99 -43.43 -26.37
CA ALA A 112 -12.94 -41.99 -26.62
C ALA A 112 -13.50 -41.22 -25.41
N LEU A 113 -12.69 -40.36 -24.81
CA LEU A 113 -13.06 -39.50 -23.69
C LEU A 113 -14.10 -38.44 -24.11
N GLN A 114 -14.98 -38.09 -23.17
CA GLN A 114 -15.89 -36.93 -23.29
C GLN A 114 -15.23 -35.63 -22.80
N ASN A 115 -14.23 -35.72 -21.89
CA ASN A 115 -13.47 -34.60 -21.33
C ASN A 115 -11.95 -34.87 -21.44
N GLU A 116 -11.16 -33.86 -21.87
CA GLU A 116 -9.69 -33.94 -22.09
C GLU A 116 -8.86 -34.19 -20.80
N HIS A 117 -9.50 -34.18 -19.62
CA HIS A 117 -8.83 -34.28 -18.31
C HIS A 117 -9.26 -35.51 -17.47
N GLU A 118 -10.12 -36.37 -18.00
CA GLU A 118 -10.56 -37.60 -17.31
C GLU A 118 -9.63 -38.79 -17.62
N PRO A 119 -9.48 -39.76 -16.69
CA PRO A 119 -8.65 -40.93 -16.94
C PRO A 119 -9.21 -41.76 -18.09
N LEU A 120 -8.33 -42.11 -19.04
CA LEU A 120 -8.70 -42.96 -20.19
C LEU A 120 -9.31 -44.29 -19.73
N GLY A 121 -10.48 -44.61 -20.26
CA GLY A 121 -11.09 -45.93 -20.17
C GLY A 121 -10.52 -46.86 -21.25
N PHE A 122 -10.17 -48.09 -20.89
CA PHE A 122 -9.63 -49.08 -21.82
C PHE A 122 -10.60 -50.25 -22.01
N SER A 123 -10.91 -50.60 -23.26
CA SER A 123 -11.63 -51.82 -23.62
C SER A 123 -10.67 -52.91 -24.08
N ILE A 124 -10.73 -54.06 -23.40
CA ILE A 124 -10.00 -55.27 -23.73
C ILE A 124 -10.94 -56.21 -24.51
N CYS A 125 -10.43 -56.83 -25.58
CA CYS A 125 -11.19 -57.83 -26.34
C CYS A 125 -11.74 -58.96 -25.45
N GLU A 126 -13.02 -59.29 -25.58
CA GLU A 126 -13.72 -60.27 -24.73
C GLU A 126 -13.22 -61.71 -24.90
N THR A 127 -12.41 -62.00 -25.92
CA THR A 127 -11.91 -63.33 -26.26
C THR A 127 -10.67 -63.77 -25.46
N ILE A 128 -10.13 -62.90 -24.58
CA ILE A 128 -8.94 -63.19 -23.76
C ILE A 128 -9.35 -63.87 -22.44
N LYS A 129 -8.50 -64.79 -21.94
CA LYS A 129 -8.73 -65.47 -20.65
C LYS A 129 -8.91 -64.46 -19.50
N PRO A 130 -9.85 -64.71 -18.57
CA PRO A 130 -10.19 -63.77 -17.49
C PRO A 130 -9.02 -63.50 -16.52
N SER A 131 -8.11 -64.45 -16.31
CA SER A 131 -6.94 -64.26 -15.44
C SER A 131 -5.93 -63.25 -15.99
N LEU A 132 -5.60 -63.36 -17.28
CA LEU A 132 -4.71 -62.42 -17.97
C LEU A 132 -5.37 -61.04 -18.10
N ARG A 133 -6.69 -61.01 -18.36
CA ARG A 133 -7.48 -59.77 -18.40
C ARG A 133 -7.42 -59.00 -17.08
N GLN A 134 -7.53 -59.68 -15.94
CA GLN A 134 -7.46 -59.02 -14.63
C GLN A 134 -6.08 -58.41 -14.35
N LEU A 135 -4.99 -59.09 -14.73
CA LEU A 135 -3.63 -58.55 -14.59
C LEU A 135 -3.37 -57.36 -15.51
N VAL A 136 -3.87 -57.41 -16.75
CA VAL A 136 -3.78 -56.28 -17.68
C VAL A 136 -4.57 -55.08 -17.15
N LEU A 137 -5.78 -55.28 -16.61
CA LEU A 137 -6.57 -54.22 -15.98
C LEU A 137 -5.87 -53.57 -14.78
N GLN A 138 -5.02 -54.30 -14.06
CA GLN A 138 -4.23 -53.74 -12.98
C GLN A 138 -3.08 -52.86 -13.49
N ILE A 139 -2.54 -53.12 -14.68
CA ILE A 139 -1.43 -52.35 -15.26
C ILE A 139 -1.92 -51.10 -16.03
N LEU A 140 -3.10 -51.18 -16.67
CA LEU A 140 -3.65 -50.11 -17.51
C LEU A 140 -3.77 -48.71 -16.87
N PRO A 141 -3.99 -48.54 -15.55
CA PRO A 141 -3.95 -47.22 -14.92
C PRO A 141 -2.64 -46.44 -15.16
N LEU A 142 -1.53 -47.15 -15.40
CA LEU A 142 -0.24 -46.53 -15.75
C LEU A 142 -0.27 -45.83 -17.11
N ALA A 143 -0.92 -46.44 -18.10
CA ALA A 143 -1.11 -45.86 -19.43
C ALA A 143 -2.06 -44.65 -19.38
N SER A 144 -3.07 -44.70 -18.52
CA SER A 144 -3.95 -43.55 -18.24
C SER A 144 -3.18 -42.38 -17.62
N GLY A 145 -2.33 -42.65 -16.61
CA GLY A 145 -1.49 -41.62 -15.99
C GLY A 145 -0.47 -41.02 -16.97
N TYR A 146 0.11 -41.83 -17.85
CA TYR A 146 1.02 -41.36 -18.91
C TYR A 146 0.34 -40.35 -19.85
N SER A 147 -0.89 -40.63 -20.29
CA SER A 147 -1.66 -39.71 -21.15
C SER A 147 -1.95 -38.38 -20.46
N ILE A 148 -2.46 -38.40 -19.23
CA ILE A 148 -2.77 -37.19 -18.44
C ILE A 148 -1.53 -36.30 -18.28
N ILE A 149 -0.38 -36.88 -17.97
CA ILE A 149 0.87 -36.14 -17.80
C ILE A 149 1.39 -35.61 -19.14
N THR A 150 1.26 -36.38 -20.22
CA THR A 150 1.67 -35.96 -21.57
C THR A 150 0.84 -34.77 -22.05
N HIS A 151 -0.48 -34.84 -21.90
CA HIS A 151 -1.39 -33.73 -22.19
C HIS A 151 -1.01 -32.47 -21.42
N PHE A 152 -0.79 -32.61 -20.10
CA PHE A 152 -0.37 -31.51 -19.25
C PHE A 152 0.96 -30.89 -19.70
N ILE A 153 1.95 -31.70 -20.10
CA ILE A 153 3.24 -31.20 -20.59
C ILE A 153 3.05 -30.40 -21.89
N GLU A 154 2.22 -30.86 -22.81
CA GLU A 154 1.98 -30.22 -24.09
C GLU A 154 1.24 -28.88 -23.96
N GLU A 155 0.25 -28.82 -23.08
CA GLU A 155 -0.47 -27.59 -22.74
C GLU A 155 0.44 -26.57 -22.05
N ASN A 156 1.18 -27.01 -21.02
CA ASN A 156 2.00 -26.12 -20.21
C ASN A 156 3.37 -25.79 -20.82
N SER A 157 3.72 -26.40 -21.95
CA SER A 157 4.88 -25.98 -22.76
C SER A 157 4.61 -24.67 -23.51
N GLN A 158 3.35 -24.23 -23.60
CA GLN A 158 3.01 -22.95 -24.21
C GLN A 158 3.46 -21.77 -23.36
N LEU A 159 3.78 -20.63 -24.00
CA LEU A 159 4.14 -19.40 -23.29
C LEU A 159 2.97 -18.82 -22.46
N SER A 160 1.74 -19.13 -22.84
CA SER A 160 0.50 -18.72 -22.16
C SER A 160 0.33 -19.33 -20.76
N ALA A 161 0.97 -20.47 -20.49
CA ALA A 161 0.90 -21.18 -19.23
C ALA A 161 1.77 -20.54 -18.13
N GLY A 162 2.70 -19.66 -18.51
CA GLY A 162 3.60 -18.98 -17.58
C GLY A 162 4.87 -19.78 -17.24
N ARG A 163 5.85 -19.14 -16.61
CA ARG A 163 7.21 -19.69 -16.46
C ARG A 163 7.27 -20.83 -15.43
N VAL A 164 6.45 -20.75 -14.39
CA VAL A 164 6.41 -21.79 -13.34
C VAL A 164 5.88 -23.10 -13.92
N ASN A 165 4.76 -23.03 -14.64
CA ASN A 165 4.15 -24.21 -15.24
C ASN A 165 5.04 -24.82 -16.34
N GLN A 166 5.76 -23.99 -17.10
CA GLN A 166 6.78 -24.47 -18.05
C GLN A 166 7.92 -25.23 -17.36
N ALA A 167 8.42 -24.70 -16.24
CA ALA A 167 9.48 -25.37 -15.48
C ALA A 167 9.00 -26.70 -14.87
N LEU A 168 7.75 -26.73 -14.39
CA LEU A 168 7.10 -27.97 -13.94
C LEU A 168 6.95 -28.98 -15.08
N ALA A 169 6.44 -28.56 -16.24
CA ALA A 169 6.32 -29.41 -17.42
C ALA A 169 7.68 -29.96 -17.88
N ALA A 170 8.74 -29.15 -17.82
CA ALA A 170 10.10 -29.61 -18.13
C ALA A 170 10.59 -30.67 -17.13
N ALA A 171 10.30 -30.53 -15.84
CA ALA A 171 10.65 -31.50 -14.81
C ALA A 171 9.86 -32.82 -14.99
N LEU A 172 8.56 -32.74 -15.27
CA LEU A 172 7.70 -33.89 -15.58
C LEU A 172 8.16 -34.61 -16.85
N ASN A 173 8.54 -33.88 -17.89
CA ASN A 173 9.09 -34.47 -19.13
C ASN A 173 10.44 -35.17 -18.85
N GLY A 174 11.22 -34.72 -17.87
CA GLY A 174 12.41 -35.43 -17.39
C GLY A 174 12.05 -36.81 -16.83
N LEU A 175 11.10 -36.86 -15.88
CA LEU A 175 10.63 -38.11 -15.28
C LEU A 175 9.96 -39.04 -16.31
N LEU A 176 9.25 -38.47 -17.28
CA LEU A 176 8.59 -39.23 -18.34
C LEU A 176 9.61 -39.85 -19.32
N LYS A 177 10.76 -39.21 -19.56
CA LYS A 177 11.86 -39.83 -20.32
C LYS A 177 12.47 -41.02 -19.60
N ASP A 178 12.62 -40.95 -18.28
CA ASP A 178 13.10 -42.08 -17.47
C ASP A 178 12.11 -43.25 -17.53
N TYR A 179 10.81 -42.95 -17.50
CA TYR A 179 9.75 -43.94 -17.71
C TYR A 179 9.82 -44.59 -19.10
N ILE A 180 9.94 -43.82 -20.19
CA ILE A 180 10.07 -44.38 -21.55
C ILE A 180 11.33 -45.25 -21.67
N ALA A 181 12.46 -44.82 -21.07
CA ALA A 181 13.67 -45.63 -21.05
C ALA A 181 13.47 -46.96 -20.31
N PHE A 182 12.68 -46.97 -19.23
CA PHE A 182 12.30 -48.19 -18.53
C PHE A 182 11.39 -49.09 -19.37
N VAL A 183 10.43 -48.53 -20.10
CA VAL A 183 9.58 -49.30 -21.05
C VAL A 183 10.42 -49.95 -22.13
N ALA A 184 11.39 -49.23 -22.71
CA ALA A 184 12.33 -49.78 -23.69
C ALA A 184 13.19 -50.93 -23.11
N GLN A 185 13.54 -50.87 -21.82
CA GLN A 185 14.22 -51.99 -21.14
C GLN A 185 13.31 -53.21 -21.01
N LEU A 186 12.01 -53.02 -20.71
CA LEU A 186 11.03 -54.11 -20.66
C LEU A 186 10.84 -54.74 -22.05
N GLU A 187 10.78 -53.94 -23.11
CA GLU A 187 10.71 -54.41 -24.50
C GLU A 187 11.94 -55.26 -24.88
N SER A 188 13.14 -54.83 -24.47
CA SER A 188 14.38 -55.62 -24.64
C SER A 188 14.32 -56.97 -23.90
N GLN A 189 13.80 -56.99 -22.67
CA GLN A 189 13.61 -58.24 -21.91
C GLN A 189 12.55 -59.15 -22.54
N HIS A 190 11.52 -58.56 -23.16
CA HIS A 190 10.49 -59.29 -23.89
C HIS A 190 11.05 -59.95 -25.15
N ARG A 191 11.87 -59.23 -25.93
CA ARG A 191 12.58 -59.79 -27.10
C ARG A 191 13.49 -60.97 -26.76
N LEU A 192 14.06 -60.97 -25.55
CA LEU A 192 14.86 -62.08 -25.03
C LEU A 192 14.02 -63.25 -24.46
N GLN A 193 12.69 -63.18 -24.53
CA GLN A 193 11.74 -64.16 -23.97
C GLN A 193 11.90 -64.41 -22.46
N LYS A 194 12.41 -63.42 -21.71
CA LYS A 194 12.65 -63.52 -20.25
C LYS A 194 11.60 -62.79 -19.41
N LEU A 195 10.52 -62.30 -20.04
CA LEU A 195 9.48 -61.48 -19.44
C LEU A 195 8.14 -62.23 -19.47
N ASN A 196 7.61 -62.49 -18.29
CA ASN A 196 6.24 -62.98 -18.09
C ASN A 196 5.39 -61.82 -17.56
N LEU A 197 4.08 -61.86 -17.75
CA LEU A 197 3.15 -60.81 -17.32
C LEU A 197 3.21 -60.57 -15.80
N HIS A 198 3.37 -61.62 -15.01
CA HIS A 198 3.54 -61.53 -13.56
C HIS A 198 4.86 -60.83 -13.15
N LYS A 199 5.94 -61.11 -13.90
CA LYS A 199 7.24 -60.47 -13.68
C LYS A 199 7.21 -59.00 -14.09
N MET A 200 6.49 -58.69 -15.17
CA MET A 200 6.22 -57.31 -15.60
C MET A 200 5.42 -56.54 -14.53
N TRP A 201 4.34 -57.15 -14.00
CA TRP A 201 3.55 -56.54 -12.92
C TRP A 201 4.39 -56.21 -11.68
N PHE A 202 5.28 -57.12 -11.28
CA PHE A 202 6.21 -56.88 -10.17
C PHE A 202 7.17 -55.72 -10.43
N LEU A 203 7.77 -55.67 -11.62
CA LEU A 203 8.70 -54.60 -12.00
C LEU A 203 8.00 -53.23 -12.11
N LEU A 204 6.71 -53.21 -12.42
CA LEU A 204 5.93 -51.98 -12.60
C LEU A 204 5.41 -51.37 -11.30
N GLN A 205 5.43 -52.08 -10.16
CA GLN A 205 4.84 -51.59 -8.91
C GLN A 205 5.41 -50.24 -8.45
N SER A 206 6.73 -50.08 -8.50
CA SER A 206 7.40 -48.84 -8.11
C SER A 206 7.06 -47.68 -9.04
N THR A 207 7.06 -47.92 -10.35
CA THR A 207 6.68 -46.91 -11.36
C THR A 207 5.21 -46.54 -11.28
N MET A 208 4.33 -47.47 -10.90
CA MET A 208 2.91 -47.24 -10.75
C MET A 208 2.62 -46.26 -9.60
N PHE A 209 3.30 -46.43 -8.46
CA PHE A 209 3.19 -45.50 -7.33
C PHE A 209 3.65 -44.08 -7.69
N VAL A 210 4.76 -43.96 -8.41
CA VAL A 210 5.28 -42.67 -8.90
C VAL A 210 4.28 -42.03 -9.86
N MET A 211 3.78 -42.77 -10.84
CA MET A 211 2.84 -42.27 -11.85
C MET A 211 1.51 -41.83 -11.23
N GLN A 212 0.99 -42.57 -10.24
CA GLN A 212 -0.23 -42.20 -9.52
C GLN A 212 -0.05 -40.90 -8.73
N THR A 213 1.10 -40.74 -8.07
CA THR A 213 1.41 -39.51 -7.33
C THR A 213 1.49 -38.31 -8.28
N LEU A 214 2.16 -38.48 -9.43
CA LEU A 214 2.24 -37.44 -10.47
C LEU A 214 0.88 -37.10 -11.07
N THR A 215 0.08 -38.12 -11.38
CA THR A 215 -1.26 -37.94 -11.95
C THR A 215 -2.14 -37.15 -10.99
N LYS A 216 -2.11 -37.48 -9.69
CA LYS A 216 -2.83 -36.73 -8.65
C LYS A 216 -2.44 -35.25 -8.64
N ILE A 217 -1.14 -34.93 -8.69
CA ILE A 217 -0.64 -33.55 -8.70
C ILE A 217 -1.10 -32.81 -9.97
N VAL A 218 -1.04 -33.46 -11.13
CA VAL A 218 -1.45 -32.87 -12.40
C VAL A 218 -2.96 -32.62 -12.43
N THR A 219 -3.77 -33.56 -11.96
CA THR A 219 -5.22 -33.39 -11.91
C THR A 219 -5.62 -32.26 -10.97
N THR A 220 -4.99 -32.15 -9.78
CA THR A 220 -5.31 -31.05 -8.86
C THR A 220 -4.92 -29.68 -9.42
N ILE A 221 -3.83 -29.59 -10.17
CA ILE A 221 -3.43 -28.33 -10.85
C ILE A 221 -4.41 -27.97 -11.98
N ASN A 222 -4.85 -28.96 -12.77
CA ASN A 222 -5.78 -28.75 -13.88
C ASN A 222 -7.20 -28.40 -13.40
N ASP A 223 -7.68 -29.01 -12.32
CA ASP A 223 -8.99 -28.71 -11.74
C ASP A 223 -9.07 -27.25 -11.26
N VAL A 224 -7.97 -26.75 -10.69
CA VAL A 224 -7.87 -25.37 -10.17
C VAL A 224 -7.46 -24.37 -11.27
N GLN A 225 -6.98 -24.85 -12.43
CA GLN A 225 -6.40 -24.02 -13.49
C GLN A 225 -5.30 -23.08 -12.95
N ALA A 226 -4.48 -23.61 -12.04
CA ALA A 226 -3.50 -22.82 -11.29
C ALA A 226 -2.37 -22.31 -12.20
N LYS A 227 -1.99 -21.04 -12.00
CA LYS A 227 -0.88 -20.39 -12.72
C LYS A 227 0.10 -19.75 -11.74
N GLY A 228 1.38 -19.76 -12.10
CA GLY A 228 2.42 -19.06 -11.35
C GLY A 228 2.53 -19.53 -9.90
N ALA A 229 2.32 -18.62 -8.96
CA ALA A 229 2.46 -18.88 -7.53
C ALA A 229 1.41 -19.85 -6.96
N GLN A 230 0.20 -19.91 -7.54
CA GLN A 230 -0.83 -20.85 -7.10
C GLN A 230 -0.38 -22.31 -7.31
N THR A 231 0.27 -22.59 -8.45
CA THR A 231 0.88 -23.89 -8.71
C THR A 231 1.95 -24.23 -7.67
N LEU A 232 2.75 -23.24 -7.25
CA LEU A 232 3.75 -23.45 -6.20
C LEU A 232 3.13 -23.75 -4.83
N THR A 233 2.01 -23.09 -4.50
CA THR A 233 1.25 -23.37 -3.28
C THR A 233 0.75 -24.80 -3.27
N LEU A 234 0.10 -25.25 -4.36
CA LEU A 234 -0.41 -26.62 -4.47
C LEU A 234 0.73 -27.66 -4.37
N LEU A 235 1.86 -27.43 -5.05
CA LEU A 235 3.04 -28.32 -4.94
C LEU A 235 3.62 -28.35 -3.52
N HIS A 236 3.59 -27.21 -2.82
CA HIS A 236 4.04 -27.14 -1.43
C HIS A 236 3.11 -27.93 -0.50
N GLU A 237 1.81 -27.77 -0.64
CA GLU A 237 0.79 -28.51 0.12
C GLU A 237 0.91 -30.02 -0.11
N GLU A 238 1.05 -30.45 -1.37
CA GLU A 238 1.26 -31.87 -1.70
C GLU A 238 2.58 -32.40 -1.12
N THR A 239 3.65 -31.60 -1.08
CA THR A 239 4.90 -31.98 -0.41
C THR A 239 4.73 -32.17 1.11
N LEU A 240 3.81 -31.44 1.74
CA LEU A 240 3.44 -31.59 3.15
C LEU A 240 2.50 -32.77 3.39
N CYS A 241 1.57 -33.05 2.46
CA CYS A 241 0.67 -34.20 2.57
C CYS A 241 1.40 -35.54 2.39
N CYS A 242 2.45 -35.60 1.57
CA CYS A 242 3.21 -36.83 1.28
C CYS A 242 4.18 -37.29 2.39
N VAL A 243 4.01 -36.87 3.66
CA VAL A 243 4.91 -37.24 4.77
C VAL A 243 4.99 -38.74 5.04
N ALA A 244 3.93 -39.49 4.72
CA ALA A 244 3.86 -40.94 4.95
C ALA A 244 4.78 -41.78 4.05
N SER A 245 5.18 -41.26 2.87
CA SER A 245 6.07 -41.97 1.92
C SER A 245 7.32 -41.14 1.63
N PRO A 246 8.53 -41.62 2.00
CA PRO A 246 9.76 -40.87 1.78
C PRO A 246 10.13 -40.76 0.28
N GLU A 247 9.69 -41.69 -0.55
CA GLU A 247 9.95 -41.68 -2.00
C GLU A 247 9.07 -40.65 -2.71
N ALA A 248 7.77 -40.61 -2.39
CA ALA A 248 6.87 -39.59 -2.90
C ALA A 248 7.30 -38.20 -2.43
N GLN A 249 7.70 -38.05 -1.17
CA GLN A 249 8.17 -36.76 -0.65
C GLN A 249 9.42 -36.25 -1.37
N LYS A 250 10.39 -37.12 -1.67
CA LYS A 250 11.59 -36.74 -2.44
C LYS A 250 11.24 -36.29 -3.86
N LEU A 251 10.28 -36.97 -4.48
CA LEU A 251 9.78 -36.63 -5.82
C LEU A 251 9.01 -35.30 -5.82
N CYS A 252 8.09 -35.08 -4.88
CA CYS A 252 7.38 -33.80 -4.76
C CYS A 252 8.36 -32.65 -4.44
N LEU A 253 9.38 -32.91 -3.63
CA LEU A 253 10.44 -31.95 -3.34
C LEU A 253 11.23 -31.58 -4.60
N SER A 254 11.65 -32.56 -5.42
CA SER A 254 12.41 -32.28 -6.65
C SER A 254 11.57 -31.51 -7.68
N LEU A 255 10.27 -31.83 -7.80
CA LEU A 255 9.33 -31.09 -8.65
C LEU A 255 9.13 -29.65 -8.16
N THR A 256 8.94 -29.46 -6.85
CA THR A 256 8.80 -28.13 -6.25
C THR A 256 10.08 -27.32 -6.43
N GLN A 257 11.25 -27.94 -6.26
CA GLN A 257 12.55 -27.31 -6.51
C GLN A 257 12.69 -26.84 -7.95
N ALA A 258 12.31 -27.67 -8.93
CA ALA A 258 12.37 -27.31 -10.34
C ALA A 258 11.38 -26.18 -10.69
N ALA A 259 10.13 -26.27 -10.20
CA ALA A 259 9.08 -25.28 -10.47
C ALA A 259 9.35 -23.92 -9.82
N THR A 260 10.02 -23.87 -8.67
CA THR A 260 10.34 -22.62 -7.94
C THR A 260 11.49 -21.81 -8.56
N VAL A 261 12.38 -22.43 -9.35
CA VAL A 261 13.53 -21.75 -9.99
C VAL A 261 13.15 -20.46 -10.74
N PRO A 262 12.20 -20.44 -11.69
CA PRO A 262 11.84 -19.22 -12.42
C PRO A 262 11.27 -18.12 -11.51
N TYR A 263 10.49 -18.50 -10.49
CA TYR A 263 9.92 -17.57 -9.53
C TYR A 263 11.02 -16.94 -8.67
N PHE A 264 11.96 -17.76 -8.16
CA PHE A 264 13.10 -17.29 -7.39
C PHE A 264 14.10 -16.47 -8.19
N LYS A 265 14.27 -16.71 -9.50
CA LYS A 265 15.06 -15.81 -10.35
C LYS A 265 14.45 -14.40 -10.41
N SER A 266 13.13 -14.30 -10.50
CA SER A 266 12.42 -13.02 -10.49
C SER A 266 12.53 -12.34 -9.12
N LEU A 267 12.39 -13.12 -8.04
CA LEU A 267 12.60 -12.65 -6.68
C LEU A 267 14.04 -12.17 -6.43
N GLN A 268 15.07 -12.87 -6.93
CA GLN A 268 16.47 -12.45 -6.85
C GLN A 268 16.71 -11.13 -7.58
N GLN A 269 16.11 -10.93 -8.76
CA GLN A 269 16.21 -9.65 -9.46
C GLN A 269 15.60 -8.50 -8.68
N TRP A 270 14.47 -8.76 -8.00
CA TRP A 270 13.85 -7.79 -7.10
C TRP A 270 14.71 -7.50 -5.86
N LEU A 271 15.20 -8.53 -5.17
CA LEU A 271 16.01 -8.41 -3.94
C LEU A 271 17.43 -7.88 -4.20
N HIS A 272 18.01 -8.07 -5.38
CA HIS A 272 19.38 -7.65 -5.67
C HIS A 272 19.42 -6.31 -6.40
N LYS A 273 18.49 -6.09 -7.35
CA LYS A 273 18.51 -4.95 -8.27
C LYS A 273 17.30 -4.01 -8.12
N GLY A 274 16.26 -4.41 -7.38
CA GLY A 274 15.02 -3.64 -7.30
C GLY A 274 14.27 -3.58 -8.63
N ILE A 275 14.41 -4.59 -9.50
CA ILE A 275 13.77 -4.64 -10.82
C ILE A 275 12.69 -5.71 -10.81
N VAL A 276 11.47 -5.35 -11.19
CA VAL A 276 10.39 -6.31 -11.42
C VAL A 276 10.56 -6.90 -12.82
N PHE A 277 10.82 -8.20 -12.90
CA PHE A 277 10.84 -8.94 -14.17
C PHE A 277 9.71 -9.96 -14.19
N ASP A 278 8.60 -9.52 -14.76
CA ASP A 278 7.39 -10.34 -14.86
C ASP A 278 6.66 -10.16 -16.19
N PRO A 279 7.08 -10.88 -17.25
CA PRO A 279 6.43 -10.80 -18.56
C PRO A 279 5.00 -11.36 -18.58
N PHE A 280 4.64 -12.22 -17.61
CA PHE A 280 3.39 -13.00 -17.63
C PHE A 280 2.43 -12.67 -16.46
N GLY A 281 2.81 -11.76 -15.55
CA GLY A 281 1.95 -11.37 -14.43
C GLY A 281 1.88 -12.41 -13.31
N GLU A 282 2.90 -13.25 -13.15
CA GLU A 282 2.96 -14.34 -12.17
C GLU A 282 3.60 -13.95 -10.83
N PHE A 283 4.29 -12.81 -10.78
CA PHE A 283 5.05 -12.39 -9.60
C PHE A 283 4.13 -11.74 -8.56
N MET A 284 4.52 -11.86 -7.28
CA MET A 284 3.77 -11.27 -6.16
C MET A 284 3.68 -9.74 -6.20
N ILE A 285 4.62 -9.05 -6.87
CA ILE A 285 4.68 -7.58 -6.91
C ILE A 285 4.31 -7.08 -8.30
N GLU A 286 3.34 -6.19 -8.35
CA GLU A 286 2.95 -5.46 -9.56
C GLU A 286 3.65 -4.10 -9.63
N ASP A 287 4.17 -3.73 -10.80
CA ASP A 287 4.67 -2.38 -11.08
C ASP A 287 3.61 -1.60 -11.89
N ASN A 288 2.90 -0.70 -11.23
CA ASN A 288 1.90 0.19 -11.83
C ASN A 288 2.55 1.41 -12.49
N VAL A 289 3.44 1.18 -13.47
CA VAL A 289 4.15 2.24 -14.21
C VAL A 289 3.18 3.20 -14.91
N SER A 290 1.96 2.75 -15.23
CA SER A 290 0.91 3.55 -15.88
C SER A 290 0.59 4.87 -15.16
N MET A 291 0.76 4.93 -13.83
CA MET A 291 0.49 6.14 -13.05
C MET A 291 1.58 7.21 -13.14
N GLU A 292 2.79 6.88 -13.62
CA GLU A 292 3.88 7.86 -13.82
C GLU A 292 3.48 8.96 -14.81
N LYS A 293 2.67 8.62 -15.83
CA LYS A 293 2.30 9.56 -16.90
C LYS A 293 1.13 10.47 -16.52
N ASP A 294 0.29 10.03 -15.60
CA ASP A 294 -0.89 10.77 -15.16
C ASP A 294 -0.56 11.68 -13.96
N MET A 295 0.22 11.22 -12.98
CA MET A 295 0.57 12.03 -11.80
C MET A 295 1.60 13.14 -12.09
N ASN A 296 2.53 12.93 -13.04
CA ASN A 296 3.46 13.98 -13.47
C ASN A 296 2.75 15.19 -14.09
N LYS A 297 1.49 15.07 -14.51
CA LYS A 297 0.70 16.16 -15.08
C LYS A 297 -0.14 16.93 -14.06
N VAL A 298 -0.42 16.37 -12.88
CA VAL A 298 -1.46 16.90 -11.98
C VAL A 298 -0.88 17.69 -10.79
N THR A 299 0.28 17.32 -10.24
CA THR A 299 0.74 17.93 -8.96
C THR A 299 2.20 18.37 -8.91
N GLY A 300 3.07 17.97 -9.84
CA GLY A 300 4.49 18.40 -9.84
C GLY A 300 5.29 18.03 -8.58
N LEU A 301 4.69 17.25 -7.68
CA LEU A 301 5.24 16.77 -6.42
C LEU A 301 5.23 15.25 -6.46
N TYR A 302 6.39 14.63 -6.25
CA TYR A 302 6.52 13.20 -6.04
C TYR A 302 5.83 12.83 -4.72
N SER A 303 4.52 12.57 -4.78
CA SER A 303 3.70 12.24 -3.61
C SER A 303 4.04 10.86 -3.05
N ASP A 304 3.96 10.70 -1.73
CA ASP A 304 3.97 9.41 -1.02
C ASP A 304 2.92 8.42 -1.60
N GLU A 305 1.84 8.95 -2.17
CA GLU A 305 0.84 8.18 -2.91
C GLU A 305 1.46 7.41 -4.08
N TYR A 306 2.46 7.97 -4.75
CA TYR A 306 3.10 7.32 -5.89
C TYR A 306 3.81 6.03 -5.48
N TRP A 307 4.57 5.99 -4.39
CA TRP A 307 5.32 4.78 -3.99
C TRP A 307 4.47 3.73 -3.28
N THR A 308 3.40 4.16 -2.61
CA THR A 308 2.38 3.27 -2.05
C THR A 308 1.55 2.63 -3.15
N HIS A 309 1.28 3.34 -4.25
CA HIS A 309 0.45 2.83 -5.35
C HIS A 309 1.24 2.16 -6.50
N ARG A 310 2.52 2.51 -6.67
CA ARG A 310 3.41 1.96 -7.72
C ARG A 310 3.66 0.47 -7.52
N TYR A 311 4.04 0.07 -6.31
CA TYR A 311 4.30 -1.34 -5.99
C TYR A 311 3.22 -1.87 -5.05
N LYS A 312 2.38 -2.77 -5.58
CA LYS A 312 1.31 -3.45 -4.82
C LYS A 312 1.55 -4.95 -4.82
N ILE A 313 1.15 -5.60 -3.73
CA ILE A 313 1.20 -7.06 -3.60
C ILE A 313 -0.10 -7.63 -4.19
N LYS A 314 0.03 -8.55 -5.16
CA LYS A 314 -1.06 -9.38 -5.65
C LYS A 314 -1.20 -10.59 -4.74
N ARG A 315 -2.20 -10.58 -3.85
CA ARG A 315 -2.44 -11.67 -2.87
C ARG A 315 -2.59 -13.03 -3.55
N ASP A 316 -3.25 -13.07 -4.70
CA ASP A 316 -3.47 -14.31 -5.48
C ASP A 316 -2.15 -14.93 -5.99
N ASN A 317 -1.08 -14.13 -6.09
CA ASN A 317 0.24 -14.53 -6.56
C ASN A 317 1.28 -14.69 -5.43
N VAL A 318 0.86 -14.77 -4.17
CA VAL A 318 1.78 -15.00 -3.04
C VAL A 318 1.82 -16.50 -2.74
N PRO A 319 2.99 -17.16 -2.87
CA PRO A 319 3.13 -18.54 -2.43
C PRO A 319 2.97 -18.63 -0.91
N VAL A 320 2.24 -19.63 -0.41
CA VAL A 320 1.98 -19.81 1.04
C VAL A 320 3.25 -19.85 1.89
N PHE A 321 4.35 -20.38 1.34
CA PHE A 321 5.63 -20.43 2.06
C PHE A 321 6.39 -19.08 2.15
N LEU A 322 5.89 -18.01 1.53
CA LEU A 322 6.44 -16.64 1.57
C LEU A 322 5.47 -15.62 2.17
N GLU A 323 4.29 -16.05 2.62
CA GLU A 323 3.24 -15.14 3.12
C GLU A 323 3.72 -14.31 4.32
N ASP A 324 4.51 -14.91 5.20
CA ASP A 324 5.07 -14.27 6.41
C ASP A 324 6.06 -13.13 6.08
N VAL A 325 6.75 -13.21 4.94
CA VAL A 325 7.84 -12.29 4.57
C VAL A 325 7.51 -11.39 3.38
N GLN A 326 6.28 -11.44 2.87
CA GLN A 326 5.87 -10.67 1.70
C GLN A 326 6.09 -9.16 1.85
N GLU A 327 5.85 -8.61 3.05
CA GLU A 327 6.07 -7.19 3.32
C GLU A 327 7.55 -6.81 3.31
N TYR A 328 8.42 -7.65 3.91
CA TYR A 328 9.86 -7.42 3.89
C TYR A 328 10.41 -7.49 2.46
N ILE A 329 9.93 -8.43 1.65
CA ILE A 329 10.31 -8.54 0.22
C ILE A 329 9.90 -7.26 -0.52
N LEU A 330 8.68 -6.77 -0.31
CA LEU A 330 8.22 -5.53 -0.93
C LEU A 330 9.08 -4.33 -0.51
N ARG A 331 9.33 -4.15 0.79
CA ARG A 331 10.13 -3.04 1.33
C ARG A 331 11.57 -3.08 0.81
N THR A 332 12.19 -4.27 0.79
CA THR A 332 13.57 -4.47 0.30
C THR A 332 13.75 -3.91 -1.11
N GLY A 333 12.89 -4.30 -2.05
CA GLY A 333 13.02 -3.82 -3.42
C GLY A 333 12.56 -2.36 -3.60
N LYS A 334 11.62 -1.86 -2.79
CA LYS A 334 11.33 -0.42 -2.71
C LYS A 334 12.60 0.35 -2.33
N TYR A 335 13.30 -0.03 -1.27
CA TYR A 335 14.53 0.66 -0.83
C TYR A 335 15.63 0.63 -1.89
N LEU A 336 15.84 -0.51 -2.54
CA LEU A 336 16.84 -0.61 -3.60
C LEU A 336 16.47 0.24 -4.83
N ASN A 337 15.19 0.30 -5.19
CA ASN A 337 14.76 1.15 -6.30
C ASN A 337 14.95 2.65 -5.97
N VAL A 338 14.68 3.06 -4.73
CA VAL A 338 14.96 4.43 -4.27
C VAL A 338 16.45 4.75 -4.38
N VAL A 339 17.31 3.88 -3.87
CA VAL A 339 18.78 4.04 -3.94
C VAL A 339 19.24 4.14 -5.40
N ARG A 340 18.68 3.31 -6.29
CA ARG A 340 19.01 3.30 -7.71
C ARG A 340 18.63 4.60 -8.40
N GLN A 341 17.46 5.16 -8.13
CA GLN A 341 17.03 6.42 -8.73
C GLN A 341 17.85 7.61 -8.24
N CYS A 342 18.34 7.56 -6.99
CA CYS A 342 19.17 8.62 -6.43
C CYS A 342 20.61 8.58 -6.92
N SER A 343 21.06 7.44 -7.44
CA SER A 343 22.46 7.20 -7.76
C SER A 343 22.58 6.79 -9.23
N GLU A 344 22.60 7.77 -10.14
CA GLU A 344 22.75 7.53 -11.59
C GLU A 344 24.03 6.73 -11.93
N ASN A 345 25.02 6.66 -11.03
CA ASN A 345 26.32 5.99 -11.24
C ASN A 345 26.74 4.98 -10.16
N TYR A 346 25.84 4.51 -9.28
CA TYR A 346 26.21 3.41 -8.40
C TYR A 346 26.01 2.08 -9.11
N ASN A 347 27.12 1.44 -9.47
CA ASN A 347 27.18 -0.01 -9.54
C ASN A 347 26.66 -0.50 -8.18
N VAL A 348 25.44 -1.02 -8.16
CA VAL A 348 24.99 -1.88 -7.06
C VAL A 348 26.04 -2.99 -7.07
N SER A 349 27.07 -2.87 -6.23
CA SER A 349 28.08 -3.91 -6.03
C SER A 349 27.26 -5.17 -5.89
N GLU A 350 27.35 -6.04 -6.91
CA GLU A 350 26.47 -7.18 -7.06
C GLU A 350 26.45 -7.85 -5.70
N LEU A 351 25.32 -7.72 -4.99
CA LEU A 351 25.18 -8.37 -3.71
C LEU A 351 25.37 -9.84 -4.07
N LYS A 352 26.51 -10.42 -3.68
CA LYS A 352 26.84 -11.84 -3.84
C LYS A 352 25.97 -12.60 -2.85
N ILE A 353 24.67 -12.49 -3.06
CA ILE A 353 23.67 -13.29 -2.39
C ILE A 353 23.67 -14.62 -3.13
N ASN A 354 23.81 -15.69 -2.34
CA ASN A 354 23.75 -17.05 -2.82
C ASN A 354 22.45 -17.26 -3.60
N GLN A 355 22.49 -18.13 -4.62
CA GLN A 355 21.28 -18.49 -5.36
C GLN A 355 20.21 -18.99 -4.38
N LEU A 356 19.04 -18.34 -4.39
CA LEU A 356 17.86 -18.82 -3.68
C LEU A 356 17.46 -20.16 -4.28
N ILE A 357 17.60 -21.22 -3.48
CA ILE A 357 17.17 -22.57 -3.80
C ILE A 357 16.08 -22.93 -2.81
N TYR A 358 15.03 -23.60 -3.29
CA TYR A 358 13.97 -24.09 -2.43
C TYR A 358 14.48 -25.30 -1.65
N THR A 359 14.49 -25.19 -0.32
CA THR A 359 14.80 -26.29 0.59
C THR A 359 13.59 -26.55 1.47
N LYS A 360 13.40 -27.82 1.89
CA LYS A 360 12.36 -28.18 2.88
C LYS A 360 12.50 -27.38 4.19
N LYS A 361 13.72 -27.03 4.58
CA LYS A 361 14.00 -26.12 5.68
C LYS A 361 13.80 -24.68 5.21
N ARG A 362 12.71 -24.06 5.67
CA ARG A 362 12.36 -22.68 5.30
C ARG A 362 13.44 -21.66 5.68
N GLU A 363 14.18 -21.93 6.76
CA GLU A 363 15.18 -21.03 7.35
C GLU A 363 16.31 -20.61 6.40
N GLU A 364 16.71 -21.48 5.46
CA GLU A 364 17.86 -21.22 4.58
C GLU A 364 17.59 -20.04 3.64
N TYR A 365 16.48 -20.06 2.90
CA TYR A 365 16.14 -18.97 1.99
C TYR A 365 15.55 -17.75 2.72
N LEU A 366 14.92 -17.93 3.89
CA LEU A 366 14.47 -16.81 4.72
C LEU A 366 15.66 -16.00 5.27
N SER A 367 16.72 -16.67 5.74
CA SER A 367 17.93 -15.98 6.23
C SER A 367 18.59 -15.11 5.14
N ILE A 368 18.50 -15.54 3.87
CA ILE A 368 18.99 -14.80 2.72
C ILE A 368 18.14 -13.56 2.47
N ILE A 369 16.81 -13.67 2.58
CA ILE A 369 15.87 -12.55 2.43
C ILE A 369 16.10 -11.53 3.55
N ASP A 370 16.24 -11.97 4.80
CA ASP A 370 16.50 -11.08 5.94
C ASP A 370 17.83 -10.34 5.79
N LYS A 371 18.86 -11.03 5.28
CA LYS A 371 20.14 -10.39 4.98
C LYS A 371 20.00 -9.35 3.87
N ALA A 372 19.29 -9.67 2.79
CA ALA A 372 19.05 -8.72 1.71
C ALA A 372 18.27 -7.49 2.18
N TYR A 373 17.28 -7.68 3.06
CA TYR A 373 16.52 -6.61 3.69
C TYR A 373 17.43 -5.70 4.53
N ARG A 374 18.20 -6.26 5.46
CA ARG A 374 19.14 -5.50 6.32
C ARG A 374 20.18 -4.73 5.50
N ASP A 375 20.72 -5.35 4.46
CA ASP A 375 21.70 -4.70 3.58
C ASP A 375 21.05 -3.56 2.78
N SER A 376 19.79 -3.70 2.36
CA SER A 376 19.06 -2.65 1.64
C SER A 376 18.66 -1.48 2.53
N SER A 377 18.23 -1.75 3.77
CA SER A 377 17.80 -0.73 4.73
C SER A 377 19.00 0.11 5.20
N ASP A 378 20.14 -0.52 5.50
CA ASP A 378 21.38 0.15 5.89
C ASP A 378 21.92 1.02 4.73
N LYS A 379 21.89 0.52 3.48
CA LYS A 379 22.30 1.30 2.30
C LYS A 379 21.45 2.55 2.12
N LEU A 380 20.12 2.44 2.21
CA LEU A 380 19.23 3.58 2.08
C LEU A 380 19.42 4.56 3.25
N LEU A 381 19.56 4.06 4.47
CA LEU A 381 19.82 4.88 5.65
C LEU A 381 21.11 5.69 5.51
N ARG A 382 22.22 5.05 5.12
CA ARG A 382 23.49 5.74 4.87
C ARG A 382 23.38 6.79 3.79
N LEU A 383 22.66 6.50 2.70
CA LEU A 383 22.42 7.47 1.63
C LEU A 383 21.66 8.70 2.15
N LEU A 384 20.62 8.51 2.98
CA LEU A 384 19.83 9.61 3.54
C LEU A 384 20.59 10.41 4.62
N LEU A 385 21.39 9.74 5.45
CA LEU A 385 22.19 10.40 6.48
C LEU A 385 23.38 11.15 5.89
N THR A 386 24.12 10.55 4.94
CA THR A 386 25.35 11.14 4.41
C THR A 386 25.09 12.12 3.27
N ASN A 387 24.27 11.76 2.27
CA ASN A 387 24.11 12.57 1.07
C ASN A 387 23.02 13.65 1.22
N TYR A 388 21.95 13.34 1.97
CA TYR A 388 20.80 14.24 2.12
C TYR A 388 20.69 14.92 3.48
N ASP A 389 21.58 14.57 4.43
CA ASP A 389 21.72 15.20 5.75
C ASP A 389 20.36 15.41 6.45
N ILE A 390 19.61 14.31 6.55
CA ILE A 390 18.21 14.33 6.98
C ILE A 390 18.04 14.87 8.41
N ILE A 391 19.03 14.67 9.28
CA ILE A 391 19.00 15.13 10.67
C ILE A 391 18.95 16.66 10.73
N ASN A 392 19.79 17.34 9.94
CA ASN A 392 19.81 18.80 9.96
C ASN A 392 18.55 19.38 9.29
N ARG A 393 17.96 18.68 8.31
CA ARG A 393 16.65 19.07 7.74
C ARG A 393 15.52 18.95 8.77
N ILE A 394 15.48 17.88 9.56
CA ILE A 394 14.50 17.75 10.65
C ILE A 394 14.73 18.84 11.72
N LYS A 395 15.99 19.21 12.01
CA LYS A 395 16.29 20.37 12.87
C LYS A 395 15.75 21.68 12.28
N SER A 396 15.85 21.89 10.97
CA SER A 396 15.23 23.05 10.31
C SER A 396 13.71 23.03 10.46
N LEU A 397 13.04 21.87 10.39
CA LEU A 397 11.62 21.78 10.69
C LEU A 397 11.30 22.21 12.12
N LYS A 398 12.07 21.77 13.11
CA LYS A 398 11.91 22.26 14.49
C LYS A 398 12.11 23.78 14.59
N ARG A 399 13.11 24.33 13.91
CA ARG A 399 13.39 25.78 13.94
C ARG A 399 12.20 26.62 13.50
N TYR A 400 11.53 26.22 12.42
CA TYR A 400 10.47 26.99 11.79
C TYR A 400 9.06 26.56 12.21
N PHE A 401 8.72 25.27 12.11
CA PHE A 401 7.36 24.77 12.41
C PHE A 401 7.07 24.72 13.91
N LEU A 402 8.07 24.40 14.74
CA LEU A 402 7.92 24.35 16.20
C LEU A 402 8.39 25.64 16.88
N MET A 403 8.62 26.70 16.09
CA MET A 403 8.94 28.06 16.54
C MET A 403 10.16 28.18 17.49
N GLN A 404 11.15 27.30 17.38
CA GLN A 404 12.37 27.41 18.20
C GLN A 404 13.15 28.71 17.94
N GLN A 405 13.17 29.18 16.68
CA GLN A 405 13.77 30.47 16.33
C GLN A 405 12.78 31.62 16.52
N GLY A 406 12.65 32.08 17.77
CA GLY A 406 11.73 33.16 18.12
C GLY A 406 12.05 34.50 17.45
N ASP A 407 13.33 34.80 17.19
CA ASP A 407 13.76 36.02 16.50
C ASP A 407 13.18 36.11 15.07
N PHE A 408 13.21 34.99 14.35
CA PHE A 408 12.63 34.86 13.02
C PHE A 408 11.10 35.01 13.05
N ILE A 409 10.41 34.35 13.99
CA ILE A 409 8.94 34.40 14.08
C ILE A 409 8.46 35.82 14.41
N VAL A 410 9.15 36.53 15.29
CA VAL A 410 8.83 37.93 15.61
C VAL A 410 8.94 38.81 14.36
N GLN A 411 10.08 38.75 13.65
CA GLN A 411 10.27 39.52 12.41
C GLN A 411 9.25 39.14 11.33
N LEU A 412 8.95 37.85 11.18
CA LEU A 412 7.96 37.37 10.21
C LEU A 412 6.57 37.93 10.52
N LEU A 413 6.14 37.87 11.78
CA LEU A 413 4.85 38.38 12.21
C LEU A 413 4.76 39.91 12.07
N ASP A 414 5.84 40.65 12.37
CA ASP A 414 5.92 42.11 12.15
C ASP A 414 5.73 42.46 10.67
N LEU A 415 6.41 41.75 9.77
CA LEU A 415 6.40 42.05 8.33
C LEU A 415 5.11 41.61 7.64
N CYS A 416 4.51 40.52 8.10
CA CYS A 416 3.31 39.95 7.51
C CYS A 416 2.01 40.47 8.13
N GLU A 417 2.04 41.28 9.20
CA GLU A 417 0.85 41.72 9.95
C GLU A 417 -0.24 42.29 9.02
N GLU A 418 0.11 43.24 8.14
CA GLU A 418 -0.82 43.85 7.18
C GLU A 418 -1.39 42.87 6.15
N GLU A 419 -0.66 41.82 5.78
CA GLU A 419 -1.14 40.80 4.84
C GLU A 419 -1.99 39.74 5.54
N LEU A 420 -1.73 39.46 6.83
CA LEU A 420 -2.45 38.45 7.60
C LEU A 420 -3.82 38.94 8.07
N GLU A 421 -4.00 40.25 8.23
CA GLU A 421 -5.30 40.88 8.56
C GLU A 421 -6.29 40.86 7.38
N LYS A 422 -5.82 40.67 6.14
CA LYS A 422 -6.68 40.59 4.95
C LYS A 422 -7.42 39.25 4.88
N ASP A 423 -8.53 39.22 4.15
CA ASP A 423 -9.22 37.97 3.80
C ASP A 423 -8.37 37.07 2.93
N ILE A 424 -8.51 35.74 3.09
CA ILE A 424 -7.74 34.72 2.34
C ILE A 424 -7.72 34.95 0.82
N GLU A 425 -8.80 35.45 0.22
CA GLU A 425 -8.90 35.67 -1.23
C GLU A 425 -8.05 36.86 -1.72
N ASN A 426 -7.79 37.83 -0.84
CA ASN A 426 -7.12 39.08 -1.18
C ASN A 426 -5.60 39.01 -0.96
N ILE A 427 -5.07 37.88 -0.48
CA ILE A 427 -3.66 37.74 -0.14
C ILE A 427 -2.87 37.27 -1.36
N ALA A 428 -1.84 38.03 -1.71
CA ALA A 428 -0.92 37.65 -2.79
C ALA A 428 0.16 36.67 -2.27
N PRO A 429 0.19 35.41 -2.74
CA PRO A 429 1.15 34.42 -2.25
C PRO A 429 2.60 34.77 -2.61
N THR A 430 2.82 35.44 -3.73
CA THR A 430 4.14 35.93 -4.13
C THR A 430 4.69 36.97 -3.16
N ARG A 431 3.83 37.87 -2.66
CA ARG A 431 4.20 38.87 -1.65
C ARG A 431 4.58 38.21 -0.33
N LEU A 432 3.77 37.26 0.15
CA LEU A 432 4.12 36.49 1.35
C LEU A 432 5.48 35.80 1.22
N GLN A 433 5.77 35.18 0.07
CA GLN A 433 7.06 34.54 -0.14
C GLN A 433 8.22 35.55 -0.09
N THR A 434 8.06 36.75 -0.67
CA THR A 434 9.09 37.80 -0.57
C THR A 434 9.29 38.31 0.86
N LEU A 435 8.22 38.42 1.65
CA LEU A 435 8.28 38.83 3.06
C LEU A 435 8.97 37.75 3.90
N LEU A 436 8.70 36.47 3.64
CA LEU A 436 9.41 35.35 4.26
C LEU A 436 10.91 35.42 3.96
N GLU A 437 11.29 35.61 2.70
CA GLU A 437 12.70 35.71 2.31
C GLU A 437 13.39 36.90 2.97
N LEU A 438 12.69 38.03 3.14
CA LEU A 438 13.19 39.18 3.88
C LEU A 438 13.42 38.81 5.35
N ALA A 439 12.42 38.22 6.02
CA ALA A 439 12.49 37.80 7.42
C ALA A 439 13.62 36.78 7.66
N LEU A 440 13.83 35.83 6.73
CA LEU A 440 14.92 34.85 6.81
C LEU A 440 16.31 35.49 6.63
N ARG A 441 16.41 36.61 5.90
CA ARG A 441 17.67 37.33 5.71
C ARG A 441 18.02 38.25 6.89
N THR A 442 17.01 38.83 7.54
CA THR A 442 17.18 39.74 8.68
C THR A 442 17.33 39.03 10.02
N SER A 443 16.92 37.76 10.11
CA SER A 443 17.01 36.94 11.31
C SER A 443 18.27 36.05 11.34
N CYS A 444 18.48 35.37 12.46
CA CYS A 444 19.48 34.32 12.60
C CYS A 444 19.17 33.09 11.72
N GLY A 445 17.99 33.04 11.10
CA GLY A 445 17.64 32.05 10.07
C GLY A 445 18.57 32.06 8.87
N LYS A 446 19.35 33.12 8.65
CA LYS A 446 20.35 33.21 7.57
C LYS A 446 21.38 32.07 7.61
N PHE A 447 21.75 31.60 8.80
CA PHE A 447 22.78 30.59 9.01
C PHE A 447 22.29 29.16 8.77
N ASP A 448 20.99 28.95 8.54
CA ASP A 448 20.46 27.63 8.21
C ASP A 448 20.74 27.27 6.73
N PRO A 449 21.44 26.15 6.45
CA PRO A 449 21.68 25.69 5.08
C PRO A 449 20.40 25.34 4.30
N TYR A 450 19.33 24.91 4.99
CA TYR A 450 18.11 24.36 4.38
C TYR A 450 16.90 25.30 4.42
N LYS A 451 17.12 26.59 4.70
CA LYS A 451 16.06 27.61 4.77
C LYS A 451 15.26 27.76 3.47
N GLU A 452 15.85 27.46 2.32
CA GLU A 452 15.21 27.59 1.01
C GLU A 452 14.12 26.54 0.76
N ASP A 453 14.12 25.44 1.52
CA ASP A 453 13.13 24.39 1.38
C ASP A 453 11.78 24.76 2.04
N VAL A 454 11.76 25.83 2.86
CA VAL A 454 10.56 26.31 3.56
C VAL A 454 9.90 27.42 2.75
N HIS A 455 8.62 27.24 2.45
CA HIS A 455 7.79 28.20 1.73
C HIS A 455 6.52 28.52 2.51
N LEU A 456 5.93 29.68 2.23
CA LEU A 456 4.61 30.02 2.77
C LEU A 456 3.50 29.55 1.85
N THR A 457 2.46 29.00 2.46
CA THR A 457 1.23 28.56 1.79
C THR A 457 0.02 29.00 2.58
N ILE A 458 -1.09 29.24 1.87
CA ILE A 458 -2.36 29.58 2.48
C ILE A 458 -3.29 28.36 2.33
N LEU A 459 -3.67 27.79 3.48
CA LEU A 459 -4.54 26.63 3.55
C LEU A 459 -5.98 27.11 3.76
N ARG A 460 -6.86 26.81 2.80
CA ARG A 460 -8.30 27.13 2.90
C ARG A 460 -9.02 26.31 3.99
N GLN A 461 -8.42 25.20 4.40
CA GLN A 461 -9.00 24.22 5.31
C GLN A 461 -8.65 24.54 6.78
N ASN A 462 -9.62 24.33 7.70
CA ASN A 462 -9.39 24.48 9.14
C ASN A 462 -8.48 23.37 9.69
N ASN A 463 -7.77 23.66 10.79
CA ASN A 463 -7.05 22.63 11.55
C ASN A 463 -7.96 21.44 11.89
N THR A 464 -9.22 21.69 12.22
CA THR A 464 -10.22 20.64 12.49
C THR A 464 -10.43 19.73 11.29
N TYR A 465 -10.55 20.29 10.08
CA TYR A 465 -10.67 19.51 8.84
C TYR A 465 -9.40 18.71 8.54
N GLN A 466 -8.22 19.28 8.80
CA GLN A 466 -6.96 18.57 8.61
C GLN A 466 -6.78 17.42 9.61
N ILE A 467 -7.18 17.62 10.87
CA ILE A 467 -7.24 16.54 11.88
C ILE A 467 -8.13 15.41 11.36
N TYR A 468 -9.35 15.72 10.92
CA TYR A 468 -10.25 14.71 10.36
C TYR A 468 -9.63 14.04 9.15
N LYS A 469 -9.14 14.78 8.15
CA LYS A 469 -8.51 14.21 6.95
C LYS A 469 -7.34 13.26 7.26
N ILE A 470 -6.52 13.58 8.26
CA ILE A 470 -5.35 12.76 8.65
C ILE A 470 -5.79 11.56 9.50
N GLN A 471 -6.78 11.71 10.37
CA GLN A 471 -7.28 10.65 11.26
C GLN A 471 -8.27 9.70 10.58
N SER A 472 -9.07 10.18 9.62
CA SER A 472 -10.11 9.41 8.91
C SER A 472 -9.65 8.98 7.52
N ILE A 473 -8.54 8.24 7.46
CA ILE A 473 -8.27 7.36 6.30
C ILE A 473 -9.09 6.09 6.54
N GLY A 474 -10.39 6.14 6.22
CA GLY A 474 -11.26 4.95 6.19
C GLY A 474 -12.67 5.05 6.79
N LYS A 475 -13.21 6.24 7.10
CA LYS A 475 -14.64 6.36 7.45
C LYS A 475 -15.26 7.52 6.66
N ASP A 476 -16.37 7.24 5.98
CA ASP A 476 -17.19 8.12 5.13
C ASP A 476 -17.89 9.26 5.92
N THR A 477 -17.23 9.85 6.92
CA THR A 477 -17.76 10.92 7.78
C THR A 477 -17.17 12.30 7.44
N VAL A 478 -16.39 12.41 6.36
CA VAL A 478 -15.79 13.68 5.93
C VAL A 478 -16.85 14.61 5.32
N ASP A 479 -17.86 14.04 4.66
CA ASP A 479 -18.91 14.79 3.97
C ASP A 479 -19.98 15.36 4.93
N GLU A 480 -20.22 14.73 6.08
CA GLU A 480 -21.16 15.26 7.10
C GLU A 480 -20.61 16.53 7.79
N TYR A 481 -19.28 16.68 7.89
CA TYR A 481 -18.66 17.91 8.41
C TYR A 481 -18.66 19.07 7.41
N MET A 482 -18.75 18.77 6.10
CA MET A 482 -18.75 19.80 5.04
C MET A 482 -20.00 20.68 5.06
N GLN A 483 -21.12 20.19 5.60
CA GLN A 483 -22.39 20.93 5.61
C GLN A 483 -22.51 21.90 6.80
N GLY A 484 -21.71 21.76 7.86
CA GLY A 484 -21.83 22.55 9.09
C GLY A 484 -20.99 23.83 9.20
N GLU A 485 -19.83 23.91 8.52
CA GLU A 485 -18.92 25.08 8.56
C GLU A 485 -18.78 25.76 7.17
N SER A 486 -19.89 25.94 6.47
CA SER A 486 -19.95 26.75 5.26
C SER A 486 -19.81 28.24 5.59
N GLN A 487 -18.79 28.90 5.04
CA GLN A 487 -18.70 30.36 4.84
C GLN A 487 -18.60 31.25 6.10
N GLN A 488 -17.50 31.15 6.84
CA GLN A 488 -16.97 32.35 7.53
C GLN A 488 -15.76 32.84 6.76
N SER A 489 -15.72 34.14 6.46
CA SER A 489 -14.56 34.84 5.91
C SER A 489 -13.40 34.68 6.88
N LYS A 490 -12.49 33.77 6.54
CA LYS A 490 -11.30 33.54 7.37
C LYS A 490 -10.25 34.57 7.03
N THR A 491 -9.66 35.15 8.06
CA THR A 491 -8.50 36.02 7.94
C THR A 491 -7.28 35.23 7.47
N GLY A 492 -6.33 35.91 6.85
CA GLY A 492 -5.06 35.34 6.40
C GLY A 492 -4.31 34.60 7.50
N LEU A 493 -4.42 35.09 8.74
CA LEU A 493 -3.83 34.45 9.92
C LEU A 493 -4.26 33.00 10.11
N GLU A 494 -5.55 32.68 9.96
CA GLU A 494 -6.04 31.32 10.14
C GLU A 494 -5.56 30.39 9.02
N GLY A 495 -5.41 30.92 7.80
CA GLY A 495 -4.94 30.18 6.63
C GLY A 495 -3.42 30.04 6.55
N PHE A 496 -2.65 30.79 7.34
CA PHE A 496 -1.19 30.87 7.21
C PHE A 496 -0.49 29.58 7.65
N ALA A 497 0.30 28.97 6.76
CA ALA A 497 1.06 27.76 7.07
C ALA A 497 2.38 27.68 6.30
N PHE A 498 3.37 27.05 6.92
CA PHE A 498 4.59 26.65 6.23
C PHE A 498 4.39 25.38 5.41
N GLN A 499 5.04 25.30 4.25
CA GLN A 499 5.14 24.11 3.42
C GLN A 499 6.61 23.80 3.18
N VAL A 500 6.94 22.50 3.21
CA VAL A 500 8.28 22.02 2.88
C VAL A 500 8.28 21.53 1.45
N LYS A 501 9.19 22.04 0.63
CA LYS A 501 9.43 21.53 -0.72
C LYS A 501 10.50 20.44 -0.67
N SER A 502 10.06 19.21 -0.41
CA SER A 502 10.96 18.07 -0.34
C SER A 502 11.28 17.54 -1.74
N LYS A 503 12.56 17.59 -2.11
CA LYS A 503 13.05 16.91 -3.32
C LYS A 503 13.08 15.41 -3.09
N TRP A 504 12.93 14.64 -4.16
CA TRP A 504 13.21 13.20 -4.14
C TRP A 504 14.66 12.96 -3.67
N PRO A 505 14.94 12.03 -2.73
CA PRO A 505 14.11 11.00 -2.07
C PRO A 505 13.50 11.40 -0.71
N LEU A 506 13.70 12.64 -0.26
CA LEU A 506 13.25 13.09 1.06
C LEU A 506 11.73 13.11 1.21
N SER A 507 11.00 13.11 0.10
CA SER A 507 9.53 12.98 0.09
C SER A 507 9.03 11.64 0.64
N LEU A 508 9.91 10.64 0.85
CA LEU A 508 9.57 9.39 1.54
C LEU A 508 9.48 9.52 3.07
N LEU A 509 10.17 10.51 3.64
CA LEU A 509 10.08 10.83 5.06
C LEU A 509 9.06 11.95 5.28
N PHE A 510 9.14 13.00 4.46
CA PHE A 510 8.26 14.16 4.54
C PHE A 510 6.99 13.93 3.73
N ASN A 511 6.22 12.95 4.17
CA ASN A 511 4.94 12.61 3.56
C ASN A 511 3.92 13.71 3.84
N GLU A 512 2.86 13.79 3.03
CA GLU A 512 1.79 14.78 3.24
C GLU A 512 1.18 14.68 4.65
N LYS A 513 1.09 13.46 5.20
CA LYS A 513 0.62 13.24 6.57
C LYS A 513 1.54 13.89 7.61
N VAL A 514 2.85 13.69 7.49
CA VAL A 514 3.86 14.23 8.41
C VAL A 514 3.88 15.75 8.32
N ILE A 515 3.94 16.30 7.10
CA ILE A 515 3.92 17.75 6.89
C ILE A 515 2.61 18.36 7.42
N GLY A 516 1.48 17.72 7.19
CA GLY A 516 0.18 18.14 7.72
C GLY A 516 0.16 18.23 9.24
N CYS A 517 0.72 17.23 9.94
CA CYS A 517 0.87 17.28 11.40
C CYS A 517 1.76 18.44 11.87
N TYR A 518 2.90 18.69 11.22
CA TYR A 518 3.74 19.86 11.52
C TYR A 518 3.00 21.18 11.27
N GLN A 519 2.23 21.28 10.17
CA GLN A 519 1.42 22.46 9.85
C GLN A 519 0.36 22.72 10.92
N MET A 520 -0.29 21.68 11.41
CA MET A 520 -1.31 21.80 12.45
C MET A 520 -0.71 22.27 13.78
N LEU A 521 0.43 21.70 14.20
CA LEU A 521 1.18 22.17 15.36
C LEU A 521 1.55 23.65 15.20
N PHE A 522 2.17 23.99 14.07
CA PHE A 522 2.58 25.36 13.77
C PHE A 522 1.41 26.34 13.84
N ARG A 523 0.29 26.05 13.17
CA ARG A 523 -0.89 26.92 13.15
C ARG A 523 -1.47 27.15 14.54
N HIS A 524 -1.50 26.11 15.38
CA HIS A 524 -2.01 26.25 16.73
C HIS A 524 -1.10 27.11 17.61
N LEU A 525 0.20 26.87 17.53
CA LEU A 525 1.22 27.64 18.25
C LEU A 525 1.24 29.11 17.79
N LEU A 526 1.17 29.34 16.48
CA LEU A 526 1.15 30.67 15.88
C LEU A 526 -0.06 31.48 16.34
N TYR A 527 -1.23 30.86 16.42
CA TYR A 527 -2.44 31.53 16.85
C TYR A 527 -2.35 31.98 18.31
N CYS A 528 -1.81 31.13 19.20
CA CYS A 528 -1.53 31.54 20.58
C CYS A 528 -0.57 32.74 20.61
N LYS A 529 0.50 32.67 19.81
CA LYS A 529 1.52 33.72 19.78
C LYS A 529 1.02 35.05 19.21
N HIS A 530 0.10 34.98 18.26
CA HIS A 530 -0.61 36.15 17.77
C HIS A 530 -1.44 36.80 18.88
N VAL A 531 -2.21 36.03 19.65
CA VAL A 531 -3.04 36.56 20.75
C VAL A 531 -2.17 37.17 21.86
N ASP A 532 -1.08 36.52 22.27
CA ASP A 532 -0.11 37.08 23.22
C ASP A 532 0.44 38.45 22.76
N ARG A 533 0.82 38.54 21.48
CA ARG A 533 1.28 39.79 20.86
C ARG A 533 0.19 40.87 20.85
N ARG A 534 -1.07 40.53 20.51
CA ARG A 534 -2.19 41.48 20.52
C ARG A 534 -2.46 42.02 21.93
N LEU A 535 -2.46 41.15 22.95
CA LEU A 535 -2.58 41.55 24.36
C LEU A 535 -1.42 42.46 24.82
N CYS A 536 -0.21 42.19 24.34
CA CYS A 536 0.95 43.05 24.59
C CYS A 536 0.84 44.41 23.89
N ARG A 537 0.30 44.48 22.67
CA ARG A 537 0.03 45.77 21.97
C ARG A 537 -0.97 46.61 22.77
N VAL A 538 -2.06 45.99 23.26
CA VAL A 538 -3.03 46.67 24.13
C VAL A 538 -2.36 47.19 25.41
N TRP A 539 -1.47 46.41 26.03
CA TRP A 539 -0.72 46.89 27.21
C TRP A 539 0.17 48.12 26.92
N ILE A 540 0.70 48.24 25.70
CA ILE A 540 1.45 49.43 25.28
C ILE A 540 0.50 50.62 25.16
N CYS A 541 -0.66 50.44 24.52
CA CYS A 541 -1.69 51.48 24.40
C CYS A 541 -2.20 51.95 25.78
N ASP A 542 -2.43 51.01 26.70
CA ASP A 542 -2.84 51.26 28.10
C ASP A 542 -1.88 52.20 28.84
N LYS A 543 -0.62 52.34 28.41
CA LYS A 543 0.31 53.30 29.01
C LYS A 543 -0.13 54.75 28.80
N ALA A 544 -0.79 55.07 27.70
CA ALA A 544 -1.34 56.40 27.44
C ALA A 544 -2.47 56.75 28.43
N VAL A 545 -3.28 55.75 28.80
CA VAL A 545 -4.38 55.88 29.77
C VAL A 545 -3.87 56.27 31.17
N LYS A 546 -2.62 55.95 31.52
CA LYS A 546 -2.01 56.34 32.80
C LYS A 546 -1.79 57.85 32.96
N ILE A 547 -1.87 58.61 31.87
CA ILE A 547 -1.73 60.07 31.86
C ILE A 547 -3.05 60.75 32.25
N LEU A 548 -4.18 60.03 32.18
CA LEU A 548 -5.51 60.57 32.46
C LEU A 548 -5.76 60.82 33.96
N PRO A 549 -6.70 61.73 34.32
CA PRO A 549 -7.13 61.96 35.68
C PRO A 549 -7.68 60.68 36.35
N ARG A 550 -7.46 60.53 37.67
CA ARG A 550 -7.85 59.33 38.44
C ARG A 550 -9.32 58.91 38.29
N LYS A 551 -10.24 59.85 38.05
CA LYS A 551 -11.68 59.56 37.89
C LYS A 551 -12.03 58.92 36.56
N GLU A 552 -11.29 59.22 35.50
CA GLU A 552 -11.46 58.62 34.18
C GLU A 552 -10.67 57.31 34.10
N ALA A 553 -9.50 57.25 34.75
CA ALA A 553 -8.69 56.05 34.86
C ALA A 553 -9.34 54.92 35.69
N SER A 554 -10.29 55.22 36.59
CA SER A 554 -10.92 54.18 37.43
C SER A 554 -11.75 53.18 36.62
N GLY A 555 -12.35 53.60 35.50
CA GLY A 555 -13.09 52.70 34.60
C GLY A 555 -12.20 51.65 33.93
N TYR A 556 -10.90 51.95 33.76
CA TYR A 556 -9.93 51.06 33.10
C TYR A 556 -9.27 50.05 34.06
N LEU A 557 -9.44 50.18 35.38
CA LEU A 557 -8.83 49.27 36.35
C LEU A 557 -9.27 47.81 36.15
N ASN A 558 -10.57 47.61 35.89
CA ASN A 558 -11.12 46.28 35.62
C ASN A 558 -10.57 45.71 34.30
N ALA A 559 -10.36 46.54 33.28
CA ALA A 559 -9.75 46.14 32.01
C ALA A 559 -8.28 45.73 32.18
N PHE A 560 -7.51 46.45 33.00
CA PHE A 560 -6.11 46.08 33.29
C PHE A 560 -6.00 44.75 34.03
N SER A 561 -6.91 44.50 34.97
CA SER A 561 -6.99 43.23 35.70
C SER A 561 -7.35 42.07 34.77
N LEU A 562 -8.36 42.26 33.91
CA LEU A 562 -8.77 41.26 32.92
C LEU A 562 -7.63 40.94 31.94
N ARG A 563 -6.98 41.98 31.38
CA ARG A 563 -5.84 41.82 30.47
C ARG A 563 -4.71 41.02 31.11
N GLN A 564 -4.37 41.30 32.37
CA GLN A 564 -3.30 40.58 33.07
C GLN A 564 -3.63 39.09 33.23
N ARG A 565 -4.88 38.75 33.52
CA ARG A 565 -5.34 37.37 33.66
C ARG A 565 -5.38 36.64 32.31
N MET A 566 -5.85 37.30 31.26
CA MET A 566 -5.79 36.79 29.89
C MET A 566 -4.35 36.54 29.44
N LEU A 567 -3.46 37.52 29.66
CA LEU A 567 -2.05 37.43 29.29
C LEU A 567 -1.34 36.28 30.03
N PHE A 568 -1.54 36.16 31.34
CA PHE A 568 -0.96 35.07 32.14
C PHE A 568 -1.41 33.69 31.62
N CYS A 569 -2.70 33.53 31.34
CA CYS A 569 -3.26 32.28 30.83
C CYS A 569 -2.65 31.88 29.47
N VAL A 570 -2.59 32.82 28.51
CA VAL A 570 -2.03 32.54 27.18
C VAL A 570 -0.54 32.23 27.27
N GLN A 571 0.23 32.97 28.09
CA GLN A 571 1.66 32.73 28.25
C GLN A 571 1.98 31.38 28.90
N ASN A 572 1.19 30.94 29.87
CA ASN A 572 1.35 29.62 30.48
C ASN A 572 0.97 28.49 29.53
N LEU A 573 -0.09 28.67 28.74
CA LEU A 573 -0.49 27.72 27.70
C LEU A 573 0.62 27.58 26.64
N GLU A 574 1.18 28.70 26.18
CA GLU A 574 2.34 28.73 25.29
C GLU A 574 3.57 28.03 25.89
N TYR A 575 3.90 28.37 27.14
CA TYR A 575 5.03 27.77 27.84
C TYR A 575 4.88 26.25 27.92
N TYR A 576 3.70 25.77 28.32
CA TYR A 576 3.41 24.35 28.40
C TYR A 576 3.66 23.65 27.06
N MET A 577 3.09 24.18 25.97
CA MET A 577 3.22 23.56 24.66
C MET A 577 4.67 23.54 24.17
N MET A 578 5.42 24.62 24.33
CA MET A 578 6.79 24.71 23.83
C MET A 578 7.79 23.95 24.72
N GLU A 579 7.79 24.17 26.03
CA GLU A 579 8.83 23.69 26.95
C GLU A 579 8.50 22.35 27.62
N GLU A 580 7.22 22.02 27.86
CA GLU A 580 6.84 20.78 28.57
C GLU A 580 6.32 19.68 27.63
N ALA A 581 5.68 20.06 26.53
CA ALA A 581 5.21 19.12 25.52
C ALA A 581 6.28 18.88 24.43
N ILE A 582 6.72 19.92 23.71
CA ILE A 582 7.57 19.76 22.53
C ILE A 582 9.03 19.44 22.88
N GLU A 583 9.67 20.22 23.75
CA GLU A 583 11.11 20.08 24.02
C GLU A 583 11.52 18.71 24.61
N PRO A 584 10.79 18.14 25.59
CA PRO A 584 11.17 16.83 26.16
C PRO A 584 11.04 15.70 25.14
N ASN A 585 10.02 15.77 24.29
CA ASN A 585 9.83 14.80 23.21
C ASN A 585 10.93 14.92 22.15
N TRP A 586 11.37 16.14 21.85
CA TRP A 586 12.50 16.36 20.94
C TRP A 586 13.83 15.80 21.48
N ILE A 587 14.11 15.97 22.77
CA ILE A 587 15.32 15.43 23.40
C ILE A 587 15.32 13.90 23.31
N ARG A 588 14.19 13.26 23.65
CA ARG A 588 14.01 11.80 23.53
C ARG A 588 14.21 11.33 22.08
N PHE A 589 13.62 12.03 21.12
CA PHE A 589 13.79 11.74 19.70
C PHE A 589 15.26 11.85 19.25
N THR A 590 15.96 12.90 19.67
CA THR A 590 17.37 13.12 19.31
C THR A 590 18.31 12.07 19.90
N GLN A 591 17.98 11.51 21.06
CA GLN A 591 18.72 10.38 21.63
C GLN A 591 18.46 9.10 20.83
N ARG A 592 17.20 8.79 20.52
CA ARG A 592 16.83 7.56 19.82
C ARG A 592 17.29 7.54 18.36
N ILE A 593 17.25 8.67 17.66
CA ILE A 593 17.69 8.74 16.25
C ILE A 593 19.19 8.43 16.10
N ALA A 594 19.99 8.61 17.15
CA ALA A 594 21.41 8.26 17.14
C ALA A 594 21.64 6.72 17.16
N ASP A 595 20.70 5.96 17.73
CA ASP A 595 20.78 4.50 17.88
C ASP A 595 20.13 3.72 16.71
N VAL A 596 19.54 4.44 15.75
CA VAL A 596 18.78 3.86 14.63
C VAL A 596 19.70 3.10 13.67
N LYS A 597 19.31 1.86 13.36
CA LYS A 597 20.04 0.96 12.43
C LYS A 597 19.34 0.79 11.08
N ASN A 598 18.02 0.95 11.03
CA ASN A 598 17.23 0.79 9.81
C ASN A 598 16.48 2.08 9.44
N ILE A 599 16.16 2.21 8.16
CA ILE A 599 15.29 3.28 7.68
C ILE A 599 13.87 3.19 8.27
N ASP A 600 13.34 1.98 8.48
CA ASP A 600 12.03 1.78 9.11
C ASP A 600 12.01 2.30 10.55
N ASP A 601 13.08 2.09 11.30
CA ASP A 601 13.21 2.59 12.67
C ASP A 601 13.26 4.13 12.65
N LEU A 602 13.97 4.74 11.68
CA LEU A 602 13.99 6.20 11.50
C LEU A 602 12.58 6.77 11.24
N LEU A 603 11.84 6.15 10.31
CA LEU A 603 10.48 6.56 9.95
C LEU A 603 9.54 6.44 11.16
N THR A 604 9.66 5.32 11.89
CA THR A 604 8.82 5.03 13.05
C THR A 604 9.11 5.98 14.20
N GLU A 605 10.38 6.22 14.54
CA GLU A 605 10.75 7.14 15.62
C GLU A 605 10.37 8.59 15.30
N HIS A 606 10.48 9.01 14.04
CA HIS A 606 10.03 10.34 13.62
C HIS A 606 8.51 10.50 13.71
N TRP A 607 7.76 9.48 13.28
CA TRP A 607 6.31 9.46 13.43
C TRP A 607 5.88 9.48 14.91
N ASN A 608 6.50 8.64 15.74
CA ASN A 608 6.23 8.55 17.17
C ASN A 608 6.50 9.89 17.89
N PHE A 609 7.57 10.59 17.52
CA PHE A 609 7.85 11.94 18.03
C PHE A 609 6.70 12.90 17.72
N LEU A 610 6.25 12.92 16.46
CA LEU A 610 5.22 13.85 16.00
C LEU A 610 3.85 13.53 16.60
N GLU A 611 3.49 12.25 16.66
CA GLU A 611 2.27 11.76 17.30
C GLU A 611 2.23 12.10 18.80
N GLN A 612 3.35 11.91 19.51
CA GLN A 612 3.43 12.28 20.92
C GLN A 612 3.33 13.79 21.12
N CYS A 613 3.96 14.61 20.26
CA CYS A 613 3.81 16.07 20.30
C CYS A 613 2.36 16.50 20.06
N MET A 614 1.67 15.87 19.10
CA MET A 614 0.25 16.12 18.84
C MET A 614 -0.62 15.75 20.04
N LYS A 615 -0.34 14.61 20.69
CA LYS A 615 -1.04 14.16 21.90
C LYS A 615 -0.85 15.12 23.06
N ASP A 616 0.40 15.48 23.34
CA ASP A 616 0.75 16.38 24.45
C ASP A 616 0.24 17.81 24.20
N CYS A 617 0.17 18.28 22.94
CA CYS A 617 -0.46 19.56 22.58
C CYS A 617 -1.99 19.50 22.50
N MET A 618 -2.63 18.48 23.12
CA MET A 618 -4.08 18.36 23.28
C MET A 618 -4.88 18.14 21.98
N PHE A 619 -4.25 17.80 20.85
CA PHE A 619 -4.94 17.68 19.56
C PHE A 619 -5.94 16.52 19.47
N TYR A 620 -5.75 15.48 20.27
CA TYR A 620 -6.64 14.32 20.29
C TYR A 620 -7.91 14.56 21.13
N ASN A 621 -7.96 15.65 21.91
CA ASN A 621 -9.13 16.01 22.68
C ASN A 621 -9.82 17.24 22.07
N HIS A 622 -10.81 16.98 21.22
CA HIS A 622 -11.59 18.03 20.55
C HIS A 622 -12.28 19.00 21.52
N LYS A 623 -12.65 18.56 22.73
CA LYS A 623 -13.27 19.43 23.74
C LYS A 623 -12.26 20.47 24.25
N LEU A 624 -11.05 20.05 24.61
CA LEU A 624 -10.00 20.95 25.09
C LEU A 624 -9.62 21.99 24.04
N ILE A 625 -9.37 21.57 22.79
CA ILE A 625 -9.04 22.50 21.70
C ILE A 625 -10.17 23.51 21.49
N ARG A 626 -11.44 23.07 21.54
CA ARG A 626 -12.58 23.96 21.36
C ARG A 626 -12.64 25.00 22.48
N THR A 627 -12.40 24.61 23.73
CA THR A 627 -12.35 25.54 24.86
C THR A 627 -11.17 26.52 24.74
N ILE A 628 -9.98 26.05 24.38
CA ILE A 628 -8.80 26.91 24.16
C ILE A 628 -9.07 27.92 23.04
N LYS A 629 -9.66 27.49 21.91
CA LYS A 629 -10.04 28.39 20.82
C LYS A 629 -11.05 29.45 21.27
N LYS A 630 -12.05 29.08 22.09
CA LYS A 630 -13.00 30.04 22.67
C LYS A 630 -12.29 31.05 23.58
N ILE A 631 -11.37 30.60 24.44
CA ILE A 631 -10.57 31.49 25.30
C ILE A 631 -9.75 32.48 24.45
N LEU A 632 -9.05 31.98 23.43
CA LEU A 632 -8.25 32.84 22.56
C LEU A 632 -9.12 33.82 21.76
N ALA A 633 -10.31 33.40 21.31
CA ALA A 633 -11.27 34.29 20.65
C ALA A 633 -11.76 35.40 21.59
N THR A 634 -12.09 35.09 22.85
CA THR A 634 -12.50 36.14 23.81
C THR A 634 -11.36 37.10 24.15
N CYS A 635 -10.11 36.64 24.13
CA CYS A 635 -8.95 37.52 24.23
C CYS A 635 -8.83 38.47 23.03
N ILE A 636 -9.12 38.02 21.81
CA ILE A 636 -9.11 38.87 20.61
C ILE A 636 -10.26 39.88 20.67
N GLU A 637 -11.47 39.45 21.01
CA GLU A 637 -12.64 40.34 21.21
C GLU A 637 -12.33 41.45 22.22
N PHE A 638 -11.64 41.11 23.32
CA PHE A 638 -11.16 42.09 24.28
C PHE A 638 -10.13 43.06 23.67
N CYS A 639 -9.16 42.55 22.90
CA CYS A 639 -8.15 43.40 22.26
C CYS A 639 -8.77 44.40 21.29
N ASP A 640 -9.69 43.93 20.45
CA ASP A 640 -10.34 44.75 19.43
C ASP A 640 -11.27 45.79 20.09
N PHE A 641 -11.97 45.42 21.16
CA PHE A 641 -12.76 46.35 21.95
C PHE A 641 -11.90 47.50 22.50
N ILE A 642 -10.79 47.20 23.18
CA ILE A 642 -9.92 48.25 23.75
C ILE A 642 -9.32 49.14 22.67
N GLN A 643 -8.84 48.56 21.57
CA GLN A 643 -8.25 49.34 20.47
C GLN A 643 -9.28 50.21 19.75
N SER A 644 -10.55 49.77 19.66
CA SER A 644 -11.63 50.58 19.11
C SER A 644 -11.96 51.81 19.97
N CYS A 645 -11.79 51.69 21.30
CA CYS A 645 -12.00 52.80 22.23
C CYS A 645 -10.87 53.84 22.17
N ASP A 646 -9.63 53.42 21.92
CA ASP A 646 -8.47 54.33 21.84
C ASP A 646 -8.47 55.24 20.60
N GLY A 647 -9.21 54.89 19.54
CA GLY A 647 -9.32 55.71 18.31
C GLY A 647 -10.29 56.91 18.41
N ASN A 648 -11.11 56.98 19.47
CA ASN A 648 -12.25 57.89 19.57
C ASN A 648 -12.15 58.91 20.72
N TYR A 649 -10.94 59.37 21.06
CA TYR A 649 -10.75 60.52 21.96
C TYR A 649 -11.20 61.82 21.28
N GLY A 650 -12.51 62.06 21.18
CA GLY A 650 -13.04 63.33 20.67
C GLY A 650 -14.51 63.42 20.30
N GLN A 651 -15.30 62.34 20.36
CA GLN A 651 -16.75 62.43 20.16
C GLN A 651 -17.49 61.84 21.36
N ASP A 652 -18.37 62.67 21.92
CA ASP A 652 -19.30 62.30 22.98
C ASP A 652 -19.99 60.97 22.63
N PHE A 653 -19.77 59.95 23.46
CA PHE A 653 -20.49 58.69 23.37
C PHE A 653 -21.97 58.96 23.64
N SER A 654 -22.77 58.98 22.59
CA SER A 654 -24.24 58.97 22.66
C SER A 654 -24.73 57.71 23.40
N GLU A 655 -25.77 57.89 24.21
CA GLU A 655 -26.34 57.00 25.24
C GLU A 655 -26.90 55.64 24.77
N GLU A 656 -26.63 55.19 23.54
CA GLU A 656 -27.18 53.94 22.98
C GLU A 656 -26.23 52.73 23.05
N ASN A 657 -24.96 52.90 23.41
CA ASN A 657 -24.01 51.79 23.59
C ASN A 657 -23.86 51.42 25.07
N GLN A 658 -23.92 50.12 25.39
CA GLN A 658 -23.66 49.57 26.74
C GLN A 658 -22.39 50.21 27.35
N SER A 659 -22.47 50.59 28.63
CA SER A 659 -21.35 51.24 29.33
C SER A 659 -20.06 50.42 29.19
N PHE A 660 -18.92 51.07 28.96
CA PHE A 660 -17.60 50.45 28.85
C PHE A 660 -17.36 49.40 29.96
N GLU A 661 -17.76 49.73 31.20
CA GLU A 661 -17.62 48.86 32.36
C GLU A 661 -18.49 47.59 32.29
N GLN A 662 -19.67 47.66 31.68
CA GLN A 662 -20.56 46.51 31.47
C GLN A 662 -19.98 45.54 30.44
N ASN A 663 -19.38 46.06 29.37
CA ASN A 663 -18.70 45.24 28.34
C ASN A 663 -17.49 44.50 28.91
N ILE A 664 -16.66 45.20 29.70
CA ILE A 664 -15.52 44.57 30.40
C ILE A 664 -15.99 43.51 31.40
N SER A 665 -17.06 43.77 32.13
CA SER A 665 -17.64 42.81 33.08
C SER A 665 -18.20 41.57 32.38
N ARG A 666 -18.79 41.73 31.19
CA ARG A 666 -19.26 40.63 30.35
C ARG A 666 -18.09 39.77 29.88
N LEU A 667 -17.06 40.38 29.31
CA LEU A 667 -15.86 39.68 28.83
C LEU A 667 -15.13 38.96 29.98
N ASP A 668 -15.07 39.57 31.17
CA ASP A 668 -14.49 38.93 32.36
C ASP A 668 -15.27 37.68 32.79
N ARG A 669 -16.61 37.73 32.82
CA ARG A 669 -17.44 36.54 33.09
C ARG A 669 -17.21 35.46 32.04
N THR A 670 -17.29 35.80 30.76
CA THR A 670 -17.12 34.82 29.68
C THR A 670 -15.73 34.18 29.74
N PHE A 671 -14.67 34.96 29.96
CA PHE A 671 -13.32 34.44 30.12
C PHE A 671 -13.18 33.53 31.35
N LYS A 672 -13.71 33.94 32.50
CA LYS A 672 -13.74 33.12 33.73
C LYS A 672 -14.44 31.78 33.50
N ASP A 673 -15.63 31.79 32.91
CA ASP A 673 -16.42 30.58 32.69
C ASP A 673 -15.66 29.60 31.76
N GLN A 674 -15.07 30.11 30.66
CA GLN A 674 -14.27 29.26 29.76
C GLN A 674 -13.00 28.72 30.43
N LEU A 675 -12.32 29.53 31.25
CA LEU A 675 -11.13 29.11 31.99
C LEU A 675 -11.47 28.01 33.00
N VAL A 676 -12.56 28.15 33.76
CA VAL A 676 -13.01 27.12 34.71
C VAL A 676 -13.40 25.83 33.98
N ILE A 677 -14.08 25.91 32.82
CA ILE A 677 -14.38 24.74 32.00
C ILE A 677 -13.09 24.05 31.52
N LEU A 678 -12.07 24.81 31.12
CA LEU A 678 -10.77 24.26 30.71
C LEU A 678 -10.10 23.52 31.87
N LEU A 679 -9.98 24.17 33.02
CA LEU A 679 -9.32 23.61 34.21
C LEU A 679 -10.06 22.37 34.74
N ARG A 680 -11.40 22.40 34.83
CA ARG A 680 -12.20 21.21 35.18
C ARG A 680 -12.01 20.07 34.20
N SER A 681 -12.00 20.37 32.90
CA SER A 681 -11.77 19.36 31.86
C SER A 681 -10.39 18.71 32.03
N ILE A 682 -9.36 19.50 32.31
CA ILE A 682 -7.99 19.01 32.59
C ILE A 682 -7.99 18.14 33.86
N THR A 683 -8.62 18.57 34.95
CA THR A 683 -8.73 17.79 36.20
C THR A 683 -9.45 16.46 36.01
N CYS A 684 -10.53 16.42 35.22
CA CYS A 684 -11.22 15.17 34.89
C CYS A 684 -10.35 14.21 34.07
N LEU A 685 -9.50 14.74 33.19
CA LEU A 685 -8.59 13.97 32.34
C LEU A 685 -7.33 13.52 33.09
N GLY A 686 -6.91 14.24 34.14
CA GLY A 686 -5.74 13.95 34.96
C GLY A 686 -5.79 12.63 35.74
N ARG A 687 -6.82 11.80 35.52
CA ARG A 687 -6.92 10.42 36.02
C ARG A 687 -6.21 9.40 35.13
N ASP A 688 -5.85 9.76 33.89
CA ASP A 688 -5.15 8.90 32.93
C ASP A 688 -3.64 9.25 32.87
N GLU A 689 -2.75 8.25 32.91
CA GLU A 689 -1.27 8.38 32.98
C GLU A 689 -0.65 9.32 31.91
N SER A 690 -1.28 9.47 30.74
CA SER A 690 -0.76 10.37 29.68
C SER A 690 -1.06 11.86 29.90
N VAL A 691 -1.81 12.21 30.96
CA VAL A 691 -2.30 13.57 31.23
C VAL A 691 -1.58 14.22 32.43
N GLU A 692 -0.65 13.52 33.09
CA GLU A 692 0.13 14.09 34.20
C GLU A 692 0.82 15.41 33.81
N LYS A 693 1.30 15.54 32.57
CA LYS A 693 1.89 16.79 32.07
C LYS A 693 0.86 17.92 32.05
N LEU A 694 -0.40 17.65 31.67
CA LEU A 694 -1.45 18.66 31.60
C LEU A 694 -1.83 19.18 32.99
N CYS A 695 -1.63 18.39 34.04
CA CYS A 695 -1.79 18.87 35.43
C CYS A 695 -0.81 20.02 35.77
N ASN A 696 0.32 20.15 35.09
CA ASN A 696 1.20 21.30 35.28
C ASN A 696 0.56 22.62 34.85
N ILE A 697 -0.32 22.60 33.84
CA ILE A 697 -1.12 23.77 33.47
C ILE A 697 -2.04 24.13 34.64
N LEU A 698 -2.71 23.14 35.23
CA LEU A 698 -3.59 23.34 36.39
C LEU A 698 -2.81 23.96 37.57
N TYR A 699 -1.62 23.43 37.90
CA TYR A 699 -0.81 23.94 39.00
C TYR A 699 -0.29 25.37 38.77
N ARG A 700 -0.06 25.78 37.52
CA ARG A 700 0.40 27.14 37.18
C ARG A 700 -0.73 28.14 37.11
N GLU A 701 -1.86 27.74 36.52
CA GLU A 701 -3.06 28.59 36.41
C GLU A 701 -3.74 28.79 37.77
N ASP A 702 -3.79 27.75 38.61
CA ASP A 702 -4.32 27.80 39.98
C ASP A 702 -3.21 28.02 41.03
N PHE A 703 -2.22 28.86 40.71
CA PHE A 703 -1.18 29.22 41.66
C PHE A 703 -1.79 29.96 42.87
N ASN A 704 -1.41 29.54 44.09
CA ASN A 704 -2.02 30.01 45.35
C ASN A 704 -3.52 29.76 45.49
N ASN A 705 -4.08 28.74 44.82
CA ASN A 705 -5.50 28.38 44.92
C ASN A 705 -6.45 29.53 44.52
N TYR A 706 -6.02 30.41 43.61
CA TYR A 706 -6.79 31.58 43.19
C TYR A 706 -8.14 31.23 42.55
N TYR A 707 -8.22 30.08 41.87
CA TYR A 707 -9.43 29.56 41.23
C TYR A 707 -10.06 28.36 41.95
N SER A 708 -9.42 27.83 43.00
CA SER A 708 -9.88 26.64 43.72
C SER A 708 -11.32 26.75 44.25
N ASP A 709 -11.75 27.91 44.74
CA ASP A 709 -13.12 28.13 45.21
C ASP A 709 -14.16 27.99 44.08
N TYR A 710 -13.81 28.44 42.87
CA TYR A 710 -14.66 28.36 41.68
C TYR A 710 -14.65 26.98 41.04
N LEU A 711 -13.57 26.21 41.23
CA LEU A 711 -13.47 24.83 40.74
C LEU A 711 -14.40 23.90 41.52
N ASN A 712 -14.59 24.14 42.83
CA ASN A 712 -15.42 23.35 43.74
C ASN A 712 -16.92 23.70 43.74
N ASP A 713 -17.32 24.84 43.15
CA ASP A 713 -18.72 25.26 43.06
C ASP A 713 -19.44 24.50 41.91
N ASP A 714 -20.04 23.34 42.21
CA ASP A 714 -20.78 22.52 41.24
C ASP A 714 -22.08 23.19 40.73
N ASP A 715 -22.57 24.25 41.38
CA ASP A 715 -23.92 24.81 41.17
C ASP A 715 -24.04 25.92 40.11
N ARG A 716 -22.98 26.24 39.36
CA ARG A 716 -23.01 27.27 38.30
C ARG A 716 -22.60 26.73 36.94
N LEU A 717 -23.50 25.96 36.32
CA LEU A 717 -23.53 25.85 34.86
C LEU A 717 -24.96 26.13 34.36
N PRO A 718 -25.12 26.87 33.24
CA PRO A 718 -26.32 26.77 32.45
C PRO A 718 -26.41 25.34 31.91
N SER A 719 -27.54 24.71 32.14
CA SER A 719 -27.89 23.40 31.57
C SER A 719 -27.79 23.42 30.03
N GLU A 720 -26.69 22.93 29.45
CA GLU A 720 -26.65 22.43 28.07
C GLU A 720 -27.37 21.06 28.01
N VAL A 721 -28.64 21.03 28.41
CA VAL A 721 -29.55 19.90 28.21
C VAL A 721 -30.87 20.51 27.77
N ASP A 722 -30.94 20.99 26.53
CA ASP A 722 -32.18 21.21 25.78
C ASP A 722 -31.83 21.53 24.31
N SER A 723 -31.33 20.52 23.59
CA SER A 723 -31.35 20.50 22.10
C SER A 723 -31.27 19.07 21.54
N LYS A 724 -31.74 18.08 22.30
CA LYS A 724 -32.00 16.71 21.82
C LYS A 724 -33.45 16.34 22.07
N SER A 725 -34.35 17.14 21.55
CA SER A 725 -35.79 16.84 21.48
C SER A 725 -36.42 17.74 20.43
N ASN A 726 -36.07 17.48 19.17
CA ASN A 726 -36.92 17.68 17.99
C ASN A 726 -36.04 17.50 16.76
N ILE A 727 -36.17 16.35 16.12
CA ILE A 727 -36.21 16.08 14.67
C ILE A 727 -36.18 14.54 14.56
N GLU A 728 -37.36 13.98 14.31
CA GLU A 728 -37.53 12.70 13.62
C GLU A 728 -37.09 12.82 12.15
#